data_AF-A0A4Z1BDQ3-F1
#
_entry.id   AF-A0A4Z1BDQ3-F1
#
_cell.length_a   1.000
_cell.length_b   1.000
_cell.length_c   1.000
_cell.angle_alpha   90.00
_cell.angle_beta   90.00
_cell.angle_gamma   90.00
#
_symmetry.space_group_name_H-M   'P 1'
#
loop_
_entity.id
_entity.type
_entity.pdbx_description
1 polymer ?
#
loop_
_entity_poly.entity_id
_entity_poly.type
_entity_poly.pdbx_seq_one_letter_code
_entity_poly.pdbx_strand_id
1 'polypeptide(L)'
;MNHYKIALIGNPNVGKTSLFNKLTNLRQKVGNYPGVTVEKREGNIERNGNKFLITDFPGTYTIYPSSLDEEIVYKTLGDKTNKHYPDLAVVVGEPSNLKRSILLYQQVRDLGVPAVFVINMKDEIKSKGLNIDLKKLEDFLQTKIYLTNARSSEGIDELVKAFTKEATSYTNHYEIPKEYLSVVEKVKDEFQLNSNYEAWQYLSQKEVSFESNENLSKLETLKKENSIVSKRLQVKEALDRNKILEEKLDDIISYNFDGNDTLTDKIDKTLIHPIFGYVIFLGILLLIFQAVYAWSAPLMTMVEDLFGWIDEKAISLLPEGPISEIIGGAIIPGIEGIAVFVPQIAILFLFISIMEETGYMSRVVYLMDRWLKPFGLSGKSVVPLISGAACAVPAIMSARNIENDKERLLTILVTPFMTCSARLPIYIVLIALVIPDEKVFGLSYQALALFVMYILGVVGALGSAVLLNLIIKAKHKSYLILEMPTYKLPDWKNVGINVWEKTLGFLIDAGKIIFAISIILWVLGTFGPGEKFKNAEEIVTAHHPKMNEEDLANEIASYKLEHSYLGRLGSVIEPIVEPLGYDWKMGIGLISSFAAREVFVGTMSTVYSLGEVDVEDDGQKDRLLHRMQTEINQNTGEPAYNLATGVSLLLFYAFAMQCMSTIAIVKRETNSWKWTLIQTGFMTGLAYVVAFVAYHILK
;
A
#
# COMPACT_ATOMS: atom_id res chain seq x y z
N MET A 1 34.66 19.49 9.23
CA MET A 1 33.79 19.07 8.12
C MET A 1 32.53 19.90 8.20
N ASN A 2 32.25 20.71 7.18
CA ASN A 2 30.98 21.44 7.11
C ASN A 2 29.85 20.45 6.79
N HIS A 3 28.69 20.69 7.38
CA HIS A 3 27.49 19.90 7.16
C HIS A 3 26.48 20.76 6.42
N TYR A 4 26.06 20.31 5.24
CA TYR A 4 25.08 21.00 4.40
C TYR A 4 23.83 20.16 4.25
N LYS A 5 22.66 20.77 4.33
CA LYS A 5 21.35 20.18 4.08
C LYS A 5 20.88 20.55 2.69
N ILE A 6 20.71 19.54 1.84
CA ILE A 6 20.30 19.71 0.44
C ILE A 6 18.88 19.16 0.28
N ALA A 7 17.95 19.97 -0.20
CA ALA A 7 16.58 19.55 -0.51
C ALA A 7 16.44 19.29 -2.02
N LEU A 8 16.09 18.07 -2.41
CA LEU A 8 15.65 17.82 -3.79
C LEU A 8 14.15 18.11 -3.87
N ILE A 9 13.77 19.08 -4.68
CA ILE A 9 12.40 19.53 -4.89
C ILE A 9 12.10 19.44 -6.38
N GLY A 10 10.88 19.12 -6.77
CA GLY A 10 10.50 19.11 -8.17
C GLY A 10 9.06 18.65 -8.34
N ASN A 11 8.55 18.79 -9.56
CA ASN A 11 7.26 18.22 -9.91
C ASN A 11 7.32 16.68 -9.84
N PRO A 12 6.19 15.99 -9.66
CA PRO A 12 6.14 14.54 -9.84
C PRO A 12 6.73 14.11 -11.20
N ASN A 13 7.36 12.94 -11.24
CA ASN A 13 7.90 12.29 -12.45
C ASN A 13 9.06 12.98 -13.20
N VAL A 14 9.63 14.08 -12.69
CA VAL A 14 10.81 14.75 -13.30
C VAL A 14 12.16 14.01 -13.12
N GLY A 15 12.10 12.75 -12.65
CA GLY A 15 13.29 11.93 -12.37
C GLY A 15 14.06 12.35 -11.11
N LYS A 16 13.41 13.07 -10.18
CA LYS A 16 13.96 13.48 -8.88
C LYS A 16 14.49 12.29 -8.07
N THR A 17 13.71 11.23 -7.92
CA THR A 17 14.11 10.02 -7.18
C THR A 17 15.25 9.28 -7.88
N SER A 18 15.28 9.22 -9.21
CA SER A 18 16.41 8.64 -9.94
C SER A 18 17.70 9.43 -9.69
N LEU A 19 17.61 10.77 -9.67
CA LEU A 19 18.74 11.65 -9.34
C LEU A 19 19.18 11.46 -7.88
N PHE A 20 18.23 11.36 -6.94
CA PHE A 20 18.50 11.07 -5.53
C PHE A 20 19.27 9.77 -5.34
N ASN A 21 18.76 8.67 -5.91
CA ASN A 21 19.39 7.34 -5.84
C ASN A 21 20.82 7.36 -6.37
N LYS A 22 21.05 8.13 -7.44
CA LYS A 22 22.37 8.27 -8.06
C LYS A 22 23.33 9.13 -7.23
N LEU A 23 22.83 10.20 -6.62
CA LEU A 23 23.62 11.04 -5.71
C LEU A 23 24.06 10.26 -4.46
N THR A 24 23.14 9.49 -3.86
CA THR A 24 23.38 8.77 -2.59
C THR A 24 24.06 7.41 -2.77
N ASN A 25 24.27 6.95 -4.01
CA ASN A 25 24.68 5.57 -4.31
C ASN A 25 23.82 4.54 -3.59
N LEU A 26 22.50 4.80 -3.48
CA LEU A 26 21.51 3.97 -2.77
C LEU A 26 21.72 3.84 -1.24
N ARG A 27 22.64 4.61 -0.64
CA ARG A 27 22.84 4.64 0.82
C ARG A 27 21.84 5.58 1.47
N GLN A 28 20.58 5.16 1.55
CA GLN A 28 19.47 5.96 2.05
C GLN A 28 18.74 5.30 3.23
N LYS A 29 18.11 6.13 4.05
CA LYS A 29 17.14 5.73 5.07
C LYS A 29 15.76 6.13 4.59
N VAL A 30 14.83 5.19 4.61
CA VAL A 30 13.41 5.40 4.31
C VAL A 30 12.63 5.33 5.64
N GLY A 31 11.86 6.37 5.93
CA GLY A 31 10.98 6.46 7.08
C GLY A 31 9.70 7.23 6.75
N ASN A 32 8.91 7.59 7.77
CA ASN A 32 7.74 8.46 7.61
C ASN A 32 7.96 9.78 8.37
N TYR A 33 7.36 10.87 7.89
CA TYR A 33 7.30 12.11 8.67
C TYR A 33 6.46 11.89 9.94
N PRO A 34 6.82 12.49 11.09
CA PRO A 34 6.09 12.28 12.34
C PRO A 34 4.60 12.61 12.23
N GLY A 35 3.74 11.66 12.62
CA GLY A 35 2.30 11.84 12.69
C GLY A 35 1.54 11.83 11.35
N VAL A 36 2.22 11.56 10.23
CA VAL A 36 1.60 11.50 8.89
C VAL A 36 2.16 10.33 8.08
N THR A 37 1.41 9.86 7.09
CA THR A 37 1.80 8.68 6.29
C THR A 37 2.56 9.02 5.01
N VAL A 38 3.30 10.13 5.04
CA VAL A 38 4.15 10.58 3.94
C VAL A 38 5.57 10.02 4.13
N GLU A 39 6.09 9.39 3.07
CA GLU A 39 7.42 8.79 3.05
C GLU A 39 8.51 9.87 3.06
N LYS A 40 9.57 9.61 3.82
CA LYS A 40 10.74 10.46 3.97
C LYS A 40 11.97 9.67 3.55
N ARG A 41 12.70 10.16 2.53
CA ARG A 41 13.97 9.56 2.09
C ARG A 41 15.12 10.52 2.34
N GLU A 42 16.10 10.07 3.10
CA GLU A 42 17.31 10.83 3.42
C GLU A 42 18.56 10.01 3.12
N GLY A 43 19.58 10.62 2.51
CA GLY A 43 20.86 9.98 2.22
C GLY A 43 22.03 10.90 2.55
N ASN A 44 23.12 10.31 3.04
CA ASN A 44 24.33 11.06 3.36
C ASN A 44 25.40 10.82 2.29
N ILE A 45 26.02 11.91 1.82
CA ILE A 45 27.17 11.84 0.92
C ILE A 45 28.36 12.58 1.52
N GLU A 46 29.55 12.04 1.30
CA GLU A 46 30.82 12.67 1.68
C GLU A 46 31.61 12.96 0.41
N ARG A 47 31.88 14.25 0.14
CA ARG A 47 32.66 14.69 -1.02
C ARG A 47 33.52 15.90 -0.65
N ASN A 48 34.78 15.89 -1.07
CA ASN A 48 35.73 16.98 -0.87
C ASN A 48 35.82 17.48 0.59
N GLY A 49 35.73 16.57 1.57
CA GLY A 49 35.80 16.91 3.00
C GLY A 49 34.53 17.55 3.59
N ASN A 50 33.43 17.62 2.82
CA ASN A 50 32.12 18.09 3.27
C ASN A 50 31.13 16.92 3.38
N LYS A 51 30.22 17.02 4.36
CA LYS A 51 29.09 16.12 4.55
C LYS A 51 27.83 16.78 4.03
N PHE A 52 27.12 16.12 3.14
CA PHE A 52 25.83 16.60 2.64
C PHE A 52 24.74 15.61 3.05
N LEU A 53 23.72 16.12 3.74
CA LEU A 53 22.48 15.42 4.01
C LEU A 53 21.50 15.78 2.90
N ILE A 54 21.25 14.84 2.00
CA ILE A 54 20.31 15.03 0.89
C ILE A 54 18.95 14.48 1.34
N THR A 55 17.92 15.30 1.25
CA THR A 55 16.52 14.91 1.52
C THR A 55 15.74 14.93 0.22
N ASP A 56 15.11 13.81 -0.13
CA ASP A 56 14.17 13.73 -1.26
C ASP A 56 12.79 14.16 -0.77
N PHE A 57 12.33 15.35 -1.17
CA PHE A 57 10.99 15.81 -0.80
C PHE A 57 9.93 15.17 -1.70
N PRO A 58 8.68 15.01 -1.24
CA PRO A 58 7.58 14.62 -2.11
C PRO A 58 7.47 15.54 -3.34
N GLY A 59 6.98 14.99 -4.45
CA GLY A 59 6.75 15.78 -5.66
C GLY A 59 5.70 16.85 -5.38
N THR A 60 5.95 18.08 -5.79
CA THR A 60 5.02 19.20 -5.60
C THR A 60 4.89 20.02 -6.88
N TYR A 61 3.69 20.51 -7.18
CA TYR A 61 3.48 21.40 -8.33
C TYR A 61 3.68 22.86 -7.97
N THR A 62 3.32 23.24 -6.75
CA THR A 62 3.37 24.62 -6.27
C THR A 62 3.62 24.64 -4.77
N ILE A 63 4.00 25.78 -4.21
CA ILE A 63 4.06 25.94 -2.75
C ILE A 63 2.67 26.06 -2.07
N TYR A 64 1.58 25.92 -2.83
CA TYR A 64 0.21 25.90 -2.33
C TYR A 64 -0.27 24.46 -2.13
N PRO A 65 -0.26 23.96 -0.89
CA PRO A 65 -0.47 22.54 -0.63
C PRO A 65 -1.92 22.11 -0.90
N SER A 66 -2.04 21.12 -1.78
CA SER A 66 -3.30 20.41 -2.09
C SER A 66 -3.33 18.98 -1.54
N SER A 67 -2.21 18.49 -1.00
CA SER A 67 -2.02 17.18 -0.36
C SER A 67 -1.11 17.31 0.88
N LEU A 68 -1.08 16.29 1.75
CA LEU A 68 -0.11 16.25 2.86
C LEU A 68 1.34 16.26 2.37
N ASP A 69 1.60 15.61 1.23
CA ASP A 69 2.91 15.60 0.57
C ASP A 69 3.39 17.03 0.27
N GLU A 70 2.55 17.84 -0.38
CA GLU A 70 2.85 19.25 -0.65
C GLU A 70 2.88 20.10 0.64
N GLU A 71 2.04 19.76 1.63
CA GLU A 71 2.02 20.45 2.93
C GLU A 71 3.34 20.32 3.67
N ILE A 72 3.99 19.15 3.61
CA ILE A 72 5.32 18.94 4.19
C ILE A 72 6.37 19.78 3.49
N VAL A 73 6.30 19.90 2.16
CA VAL A 73 7.22 20.77 1.41
C VAL A 73 7.05 22.22 1.86
N TYR A 74 5.81 22.72 1.88
CA TYR A 74 5.56 24.09 2.32
C TYR A 74 5.95 24.34 3.78
N LYS A 75 5.62 23.44 4.72
CA LYS A 75 6.04 23.56 6.13
C LYS A 75 7.55 23.58 6.30
N THR A 76 8.29 22.87 5.45
CA THR A 76 9.74 22.81 5.57
C THR A 76 10.41 24.03 4.96
N LEU A 77 9.87 24.56 3.86
CA LEU A 77 10.45 25.72 3.16
C LEU A 77 9.94 27.06 3.69
N GLY A 78 8.73 27.10 4.25
CA GLY A 78 8.10 28.30 4.80
C GLY A 78 8.53 28.63 6.23
N ASP A 79 9.08 27.65 6.96
CA ASP A 79 9.57 27.82 8.33
C ASP A 79 11.09 27.67 8.39
N LYS A 80 11.79 28.79 8.55
CA LYS A 80 13.26 28.84 8.66
C LYS A 80 13.79 28.18 9.94
N THR A 81 12.94 27.99 10.95
CA THR A 81 13.32 27.32 12.19
C THR A 81 13.19 25.80 12.10
N ASN A 82 12.60 25.29 11.02
CA ASN A 82 12.41 23.87 10.81
C ASN A 82 13.76 23.14 10.76
N LYS A 83 13.86 22.03 11.49
CA LYS A 83 15.06 21.18 11.53
C LYS A 83 15.55 20.78 10.13
N HIS A 84 14.62 20.58 9.19
CA HIS A 84 14.86 20.17 7.82
C HIS A 84 14.93 21.33 6.81
N TYR A 85 14.88 22.59 7.27
CA TYR A 85 15.08 23.74 6.39
C TYR A 85 16.43 23.62 5.65
N PRO A 86 16.45 23.69 4.31
CA PRO A 86 17.65 23.41 3.52
C PRO A 86 18.61 24.60 3.46
N ASP A 87 19.91 24.30 3.41
CA ASP A 87 20.96 25.27 3.06
C ASP A 87 20.94 25.56 1.55
N LEU A 88 20.53 24.57 0.74
CA LEU A 88 20.32 24.69 -0.70
C LEU A 88 19.19 23.77 -1.19
N ALA A 89 18.25 24.33 -1.94
CA ALA A 89 17.26 23.60 -2.72
C ALA A 89 17.77 23.32 -4.14
N VAL A 90 17.63 22.08 -4.59
CA VAL A 90 17.88 21.67 -5.96
C VAL A 90 16.52 21.42 -6.59
N VAL A 91 16.06 22.38 -7.40
CA VAL A 91 14.76 22.27 -8.07
C VAL A 91 14.96 21.54 -9.40
N VAL A 92 14.45 20.31 -9.47
CA VAL A 92 14.56 19.42 -10.61
C VAL A 92 13.35 19.61 -11.52
N GLY A 93 13.61 19.93 -12.78
CA GLY A 93 12.63 19.96 -13.86
C GLY A 93 12.98 18.99 -14.97
N GLU A 94 12.05 18.83 -15.90
CA GLU A 94 12.24 18.05 -17.12
C GLU A 94 11.97 18.89 -18.38
N PRO A 95 12.53 18.54 -19.55
CA PRO A 95 12.47 19.37 -20.74
C PRO A 95 11.05 19.64 -21.24
N SER A 96 10.14 18.67 -21.11
CA SER A 96 8.77 18.78 -21.66
C SER A 96 7.83 19.68 -20.88
N ASN A 97 8.12 19.88 -19.60
CA ASN A 97 7.26 20.60 -18.67
C ASN A 97 8.03 21.75 -17.98
N LEU A 98 9.03 22.32 -18.67
CA LEU A 98 9.91 23.35 -18.11
C LEU A 98 9.17 24.53 -17.49
N LYS A 99 8.11 25.03 -18.14
CA LYS A 99 7.31 26.16 -17.62
C LYS A 99 6.77 25.88 -16.20
N ARG A 100 6.30 24.67 -15.94
CA ARG A 100 5.79 24.26 -14.62
C ARG A 100 6.92 24.17 -13.60
N SER A 101 8.04 23.56 -13.97
CA SER A 101 9.20 23.44 -13.07
C SER A 101 9.83 24.80 -12.75
N ILE A 102 9.83 25.72 -13.72
CA ILE A 102 10.28 27.11 -13.54
C ILE A 102 9.37 27.86 -12.56
N LEU A 103 8.05 27.68 -12.66
CA LEU A 103 7.11 28.31 -11.73
C LEU A 103 7.42 27.88 -10.28
N LEU A 104 7.61 26.58 -10.05
CA LEU A 104 7.99 26.07 -8.74
C LEU A 104 9.35 26.63 -8.28
N TYR A 105 10.34 26.69 -9.17
CA TYR A 105 11.66 27.27 -8.87
C TYR A 105 11.54 28.73 -8.40
N GLN A 106 10.79 29.56 -9.13
CA GLN A 106 10.57 30.96 -8.77
C GLN A 106 9.88 31.08 -7.41
N GLN A 107 8.86 30.26 -7.14
CA GLN A 107 8.20 30.26 -5.82
C GLN A 107 9.14 29.91 -4.67
N VAL A 108 10.05 28.93 -4.86
CA VAL A 108 11.06 28.55 -3.85
C VAL A 108 12.06 29.67 -3.63
N ARG A 109 12.52 30.34 -4.70
CA ARG A 109 13.45 31.48 -4.58
C ARG A 109 12.79 32.71 -3.96
N ASP A 110 11.55 33.02 -4.34
CA ASP A 110 10.78 34.14 -3.79
C ASP A 110 10.47 33.94 -2.29
N LEU A 111 10.36 32.69 -1.80
CA LEU A 111 10.31 32.35 -0.36
C LEU A 111 11.61 32.68 0.39
N GLY A 112 12.68 33.01 -0.31
CA GLY A 112 13.99 33.30 0.27
C GLY A 112 14.87 32.06 0.45
N VAL A 113 14.49 30.90 -0.11
CA VAL A 113 15.31 29.69 -0.04
C VAL A 113 16.42 29.76 -1.11
N PRO A 114 17.69 29.54 -0.74
CA PRO A 114 18.78 29.34 -1.70
C PRO A 114 18.45 28.20 -2.67
N ALA A 115 18.42 28.42 -3.98
CA ALA A 115 18.13 27.34 -4.93
C ALA A 115 18.85 27.39 -6.27
N VAL A 116 19.17 26.21 -6.79
CA VAL A 116 19.69 25.96 -8.15
C VAL A 116 18.64 25.23 -8.98
N PHE A 117 18.66 25.43 -10.30
CA PHE A 117 17.75 24.78 -11.23
C PHE A 117 18.46 23.68 -12.02
N VAL A 118 17.85 22.50 -12.07
CA VAL A 118 18.39 21.33 -12.77
C VAL A 118 17.39 20.88 -13.82
N ILE A 119 17.82 20.81 -15.08
CA ILE A 119 17.04 20.17 -16.14
C ILE A 119 17.56 18.74 -16.28
N ASN A 120 16.79 17.79 -15.75
CA ASN A 120 17.09 16.38 -15.86
C ASN A 120 16.63 15.83 -17.22
N MET A 121 16.93 14.56 -17.51
CA MET A 121 16.55 13.90 -18.78
C MET A 121 17.00 14.68 -20.01
N LYS A 122 18.25 15.17 -20.02
CA LYS A 122 18.75 16.03 -21.10
C LYS A 122 18.69 15.41 -22.51
N ASP A 123 18.63 14.09 -22.60
CA ASP A 123 18.41 13.31 -23.82
C ASP A 123 17.02 13.56 -24.43
N GLU A 124 16.04 13.94 -23.62
CA GLU A 124 14.70 14.32 -24.08
C GLU A 124 14.67 15.66 -24.81
N ILE A 125 15.63 16.57 -24.55
CA ILE A 125 15.70 17.88 -25.21
C ILE A 125 15.77 17.68 -26.74
N LYS A 126 16.70 16.85 -27.20
CA LYS A 126 16.88 16.59 -28.63
C LYS A 126 15.74 15.75 -29.22
N SER A 127 15.33 14.69 -28.54
CA SER A 127 14.31 13.77 -29.06
C SER A 127 12.91 14.39 -29.17
N LYS A 128 12.63 15.43 -28.39
CA LYS A 128 11.37 16.20 -28.45
C LYS A 128 11.48 17.50 -29.26
N GLY A 129 12.60 17.70 -29.96
CA GLY A 129 12.80 18.90 -30.79
C GLY A 129 12.84 20.21 -30.01
N LEU A 130 13.17 20.16 -28.71
CA LEU A 130 13.28 21.34 -27.86
C LEU A 130 14.61 22.03 -28.11
N ASN A 131 14.56 23.34 -28.36
CA ASN A 131 15.74 24.19 -28.38
C ASN A 131 15.64 25.21 -27.25
N ILE A 132 16.61 25.15 -26.34
CA ILE A 132 16.64 25.94 -25.10
C ILE A 132 17.88 26.83 -25.15
N ASP A 133 17.68 28.15 -25.15
CA ASP A 133 18.77 29.10 -24.96
C ASP A 133 19.15 29.15 -23.48
N LEU A 134 20.12 28.32 -23.10
CA LEU A 134 20.56 28.17 -21.71
C LEU A 134 21.02 29.50 -21.11
N LYS A 135 21.69 30.35 -21.88
CA LYS A 135 22.23 31.60 -21.36
C LYS A 135 21.12 32.58 -20.99
N LYS A 136 20.14 32.75 -21.89
CA LYS A 136 18.96 33.57 -21.59
C LYS A 136 18.15 33.00 -20.42
N LEU A 137 18.06 31.67 -20.33
CA LEU A 137 17.34 31.03 -19.24
C LEU A 137 18.07 31.20 -17.90
N GLU A 138 19.40 31.12 -17.88
CA GLU A 138 20.23 31.41 -16.70
C GLU A 138 20.08 32.86 -16.24
N ASP A 139 20.08 33.82 -17.18
CA ASP A 139 19.86 35.24 -16.90
C ASP A 139 18.45 35.48 -16.35
N PHE A 140 17.43 34.83 -16.93
CA PHE A 140 16.05 34.94 -16.47
C PHE A 140 15.89 34.34 -15.06
N LEU A 141 16.39 33.14 -14.81
CA LEU A 141 16.25 32.47 -13.51
C LEU A 141 17.23 32.98 -12.45
N GLN A 142 18.20 33.82 -12.83
CA GLN A 142 19.25 34.35 -11.95
C GLN A 142 20.06 33.24 -11.25
N THR A 143 20.29 32.13 -11.96
CA THR A 143 21.04 30.98 -11.45
C THR A 143 21.71 30.22 -12.59
N LYS A 144 22.78 29.50 -12.28
CA LYS A 144 23.37 28.54 -13.22
C LYS A 144 22.44 27.35 -13.41
N ILE A 145 22.25 26.93 -14.65
CA ILE A 145 21.41 25.77 -14.98
C ILE A 145 22.30 24.54 -15.15
N TYR A 146 21.92 23.44 -14.52
CA TYR A 146 22.63 22.19 -14.61
C TYR A 146 21.83 21.20 -15.47
N LEU A 147 22.44 20.69 -16.52
CA LEU A 147 21.87 19.62 -17.34
C LEU A 147 22.33 18.27 -16.81
N THR A 148 21.39 17.40 -16.44
CA THR A 148 21.72 16.07 -15.92
C THR A 148 21.02 14.96 -16.69
N ASN A 149 21.61 13.77 -16.64
CA ASN A 149 20.91 12.53 -16.93
C ASN A 149 21.20 11.53 -15.81
N ALA A 150 20.20 11.28 -14.97
CA ALA A 150 20.33 10.38 -13.83
C ALA A 150 20.70 8.94 -14.22
N ARG A 151 20.31 8.47 -15.42
CA ARG A 151 20.57 7.11 -15.91
C ARG A 151 22.02 6.96 -16.38
N SER A 152 22.50 7.86 -17.24
CA SER A 152 23.89 7.83 -17.72
C SER A 152 24.89 8.41 -16.71
N SER A 153 24.41 8.98 -15.60
CA SER A 153 25.21 9.67 -14.56
C SER A 153 25.87 10.97 -15.03
N GLU A 154 25.44 11.49 -16.18
CA GLU A 154 26.04 12.68 -16.78
C GLU A 154 25.58 13.96 -16.06
N GLY A 155 26.50 14.91 -15.86
CA GLY A 155 26.24 16.20 -15.21
C GLY A 155 26.15 16.18 -13.68
N ILE A 156 26.15 15.00 -13.05
CA ILE A 156 25.95 14.87 -11.59
C ILE A 156 27.15 15.40 -10.80
N ASP A 157 28.38 15.11 -11.23
CA ASP A 157 29.58 15.63 -10.54
C ASP A 157 29.68 17.16 -10.60
N GLU A 158 29.14 17.77 -11.66
CA GLU A 158 29.08 19.23 -11.79
C GLU A 158 28.03 19.82 -10.84
N LEU A 159 26.87 19.16 -10.72
CA LEU A 159 25.81 19.53 -9.78
C LEU A 159 26.30 19.44 -8.32
N VAL A 160 27.04 18.39 -7.95
CA VAL A 160 27.57 18.23 -6.58
C VAL A 160 28.54 19.37 -6.22
N LYS A 161 29.32 19.87 -7.18
CA LYS A 161 30.18 21.06 -6.98
C LYS A 161 29.37 22.34 -6.71
N ALA A 162 28.09 22.37 -7.07
CA ALA A 162 27.21 23.51 -6.79
C ALA A 162 26.77 23.57 -5.33
N PHE A 163 26.75 22.43 -4.62
CA PHE A 163 26.22 22.34 -3.25
C PHE A 163 26.99 23.18 -2.23
N THR A 164 28.22 23.57 -2.54
CA THR A 164 29.07 24.39 -1.69
C THR A 164 29.19 25.83 -2.16
N LYS A 165 28.53 26.21 -3.27
CA LYS A 165 28.57 27.59 -3.76
C LYS A 165 27.55 28.43 -3.01
N GLU A 166 27.93 29.65 -2.67
CA GLU A 166 26.98 30.64 -2.16
C GLU A 166 25.90 30.90 -3.22
N ALA A 167 24.66 31.01 -2.77
CA ALA A 167 23.55 31.30 -3.67
C ALA A 167 23.73 32.70 -4.26
N THR A 168 23.48 32.81 -5.56
CA THR A 168 23.46 34.07 -6.28
C THR A 168 22.44 35.02 -5.64
N SER A 169 22.78 36.32 -5.61
CA SER A 169 21.82 37.38 -5.28
C SER A 169 20.59 37.23 -6.16
N TYR A 170 19.41 37.30 -5.55
CA TYR A 170 18.14 37.07 -6.22
C TYR A 170 17.21 38.25 -6.00
N THR A 171 16.65 38.74 -7.10
CA THR A 171 15.55 39.69 -7.08
C THR A 171 14.25 38.94 -7.30
N ASN A 172 13.28 39.20 -6.43
CA ASN A 172 12.00 38.50 -6.47
C ASN A 172 11.31 38.72 -7.82
N HIS A 173 10.84 37.63 -8.43
CA HIS A 173 10.15 37.69 -9.72
C HIS A 173 8.69 38.08 -9.57
N TYR A 174 8.08 37.76 -8.43
CA TYR A 174 6.68 38.10 -8.19
C TYR A 174 6.54 39.45 -7.50
N GLU A 175 5.97 40.41 -8.23
CA GLU A 175 5.56 41.69 -7.70
C GLU A 175 4.16 41.59 -7.09
N ILE A 176 4.05 41.96 -5.81
CA ILE A 176 2.76 41.97 -5.12
C ILE A 176 1.84 43.01 -5.77
N PRO A 177 0.59 42.65 -6.13
CA PRO A 177 -0.34 43.61 -6.71
C PRO A 177 -0.58 44.80 -5.77
N LYS A 178 -0.61 46.01 -6.35
CA LYS A 178 -0.70 47.27 -5.59
C LYS A 178 -1.88 47.33 -4.61
N GLU A 179 -2.99 46.68 -4.95
CA GLU A 179 -4.19 46.59 -4.12
C GLU A 179 -3.97 45.84 -2.80
N TYR A 180 -2.99 44.92 -2.72
CA TYR A 180 -2.71 44.14 -1.51
C TYR A 180 -1.46 44.62 -0.75
N LEU A 181 -0.66 45.55 -1.30
CA LEU A 181 0.60 45.99 -0.70
C LEU A 181 0.44 46.46 0.75
N SER A 182 -0.57 47.29 1.02
CA SER A 182 -0.81 47.83 2.37
C SER A 182 -1.10 46.74 3.42
N VAL A 183 -1.79 45.67 3.03
CA VAL A 183 -2.11 44.56 3.94
C VAL A 183 -0.90 43.63 4.09
N VAL A 184 -0.15 43.41 3.01
CA VAL A 184 1.08 42.63 3.00
C VAL A 184 2.14 43.28 3.91
N GLU A 185 2.30 44.60 3.86
CA GLU A 185 3.22 45.32 4.75
C GLU A 185 2.81 45.19 6.22
N LYS A 186 1.52 45.35 6.53
CA LYS A 186 1.01 45.12 7.90
C LYS A 186 1.31 43.71 8.41
N VAL A 187 1.06 42.68 7.59
CA VAL A 187 1.36 41.28 7.95
C VAL A 187 2.87 41.09 8.12
N LYS A 188 3.67 41.67 7.24
CA LYS A 188 5.13 41.58 7.36
C LYS A 188 5.63 42.16 8.69
N ASP A 189 5.13 43.32 9.08
CA ASP A 189 5.56 43.98 10.32
C ASP A 189 5.04 43.26 11.56
N GLU A 190 3.76 42.86 11.57
CA GLU A 190 3.11 42.17 12.70
C GLU A 190 3.78 40.82 13.01
N PHE A 191 4.14 40.06 11.97
CA PHE A 191 4.76 38.73 12.10
C PHE A 191 6.28 38.75 11.93
N GLN A 192 6.90 39.94 11.84
CA GLN A 192 8.36 40.13 11.69
C GLN A 192 8.99 39.33 10.53
N LEU A 193 8.31 39.32 9.39
CA LEU A 193 8.72 38.56 8.21
C LEU A 193 9.81 39.27 7.40
N ASN A 194 10.65 38.50 6.72
CA ASN A 194 11.83 39.03 6.03
C ASN A 194 11.48 39.62 4.67
N SER A 195 10.41 39.15 4.03
CA SER A 195 10.04 39.56 2.68
C SER A 195 8.53 39.80 2.55
N ASN A 196 8.16 40.66 1.60
CA ASN A 196 6.75 40.89 1.27
C ASN A 196 6.11 39.62 0.69
N TYR A 197 6.90 38.72 0.10
CA TYR A 197 6.40 37.45 -0.41
C TYR A 197 6.09 36.44 0.72
N GLU A 198 6.90 36.39 1.77
CA GLU A 198 6.57 35.62 2.98
C GLU A 198 5.22 36.08 3.55
N ALA A 199 5.01 37.39 3.65
CA ALA A 199 3.73 37.97 4.11
C ALA A 199 2.56 37.68 3.15
N TRP A 200 2.78 37.72 1.83
CA TRP A 200 1.80 37.27 0.85
C TRP A 200 1.42 35.80 1.06
N GLN A 201 2.40 34.94 1.35
CA GLN A 201 2.15 33.53 1.63
C GLN A 201 1.25 33.35 2.86
N TYR A 202 1.50 34.06 3.95
CA TYR A 202 0.63 34.02 5.15
C TYR A 202 -0.84 34.35 4.81
N LEU A 203 -1.07 35.31 3.92
CA LEU A 203 -2.42 35.68 3.47
C LEU A 203 -3.05 34.65 2.53
N SER A 204 -2.27 34.12 1.59
CA SER A 204 -2.73 33.20 0.54
C SER A 204 -2.88 31.74 0.99
N GLN A 205 -2.27 31.34 2.10
CA GLN A 205 -2.36 29.98 2.61
C GLN A 205 -3.65 29.78 3.40
N LYS A 206 -4.18 28.55 3.31
CA LYS A 206 -5.38 28.17 4.08
C LYS A 206 -5.08 28.12 5.58
N GLU A 207 -3.90 27.61 5.93
CA GLU A 207 -3.44 27.47 7.31
C GLU A 207 -1.90 27.54 7.32
N VAL A 208 -1.35 28.27 8.28
CA VAL A 208 0.11 28.41 8.47
C VAL A 208 0.49 27.58 9.68
N SER A 209 0.54 26.26 9.51
CA SER A 209 0.53 25.31 10.63
C SER A 209 1.75 25.35 11.57
N PHE A 210 2.79 26.08 11.20
CA PHE A 210 3.99 26.28 12.03
C PHE A 210 3.89 27.53 12.93
N GLU A 211 2.81 28.30 12.82
CA GLU A 211 2.54 29.46 13.68
C GLU A 211 1.77 29.09 14.96
N SER A 212 1.85 29.97 15.96
CA SER A 212 1.11 29.81 17.22
C SER A 212 -0.40 30.02 17.02
N ASN A 213 -1.23 29.37 17.84
CA ASN A 213 -2.71 29.54 17.79
C ASN A 213 -3.15 31.01 17.96
N GLU A 214 -2.39 31.79 18.73
CA GLU A 214 -2.62 33.23 18.90
C GLU A 214 -2.37 33.98 17.58
N ASN A 215 -1.22 33.73 16.95
CA ASN A 215 -0.83 34.32 15.66
C ASN A 215 -1.80 33.93 14.54
N LEU A 216 -2.26 32.68 14.51
CA LEU A 216 -3.28 32.23 13.57
C LEU A 216 -4.61 32.99 13.75
N SER A 217 -5.02 33.24 14.99
CA SER A 217 -6.24 34.00 15.28
C SER A 217 -6.12 35.48 14.83
N LYS A 218 -4.94 36.09 15.04
CA LYS A 218 -4.64 37.44 14.54
C LYS A 218 -4.65 37.50 13.02
N LEU A 219 -4.02 36.53 12.35
CA LEU A 219 -3.99 36.42 10.89
C LEU A 219 -5.39 36.27 10.29
N GLU A 220 -6.25 35.43 10.89
CA GLU A 220 -7.64 35.28 10.46
C GLU A 220 -8.46 36.56 10.66
N THR A 221 -8.16 37.33 11.71
CA THR A 221 -8.79 38.65 11.94
C THR A 221 -8.38 39.63 10.85
N LEU A 222 -7.08 39.74 10.55
CA LEU A 222 -6.56 40.58 9.47
C LEU A 222 -7.14 40.19 8.10
N LYS A 223 -7.27 38.89 7.82
CA LYS A 223 -7.91 38.42 6.58
C LYS A 223 -9.37 38.86 6.49
N LYS A 224 -10.15 38.75 7.57
CA LYS A 224 -11.56 39.16 7.61
C LYS A 224 -11.74 40.67 7.44
N GLU A 225 -10.96 41.47 8.17
CA GLU A 225 -11.02 42.94 8.11
C GLU A 225 -10.75 43.48 6.69
N ASN A 226 -9.83 42.83 5.97
CA ASN A 226 -9.44 43.22 4.63
C ASN A 226 -10.18 42.43 3.53
N SER A 227 -11.23 41.67 3.88
CA SER A 227 -12.02 40.85 2.95
C SER A 227 -11.18 39.91 2.07
N ILE A 228 -10.08 39.39 2.62
CA ILE A 228 -9.14 38.53 1.92
C ILE A 228 -9.68 37.10 1.86
N VAL A 229 -9.78 36.58 0.64
CA VAL A 229 -10.06 35.17 0.39
C VAL A 229 -8.77 34.53 -0.11
N SER A 230 -8.11 33.74 0.76
CA SER A 230 -6.82 33.10 0.47
C SER A 230 -6.77 32.42 -0.90
N LYS A 231 -7.83 31.69 -1.29
CA LYS A 231 -7.89 31.00 -2.59
C LYS A 231 -7.85 31.96 -3.79
N ARG A 232 -8.40 33.17 -3.68
CA ARG A 232 -8.34 34.18 -4.76
C ARG A 232 -6.91 34.69 -4.95
N LEU A 233 -6.16 34.89 -3.86
CA LEU A 233 -4.76 35.30 -3.90
C LEU A 233 -3.90 34.21 -4.57
N GLN A 234 -4.12 32.93 -4.24
CA GLN A 234 -3.43 31.81 -4.90
C GLN A 234 -3.64 31.81 -6.41
N VAL A 235 -4.90 31.97 -6.86
CA VAL A 235 -5.25 32.00 -8.28
C VAL A 235 -4.65 33.24 -8.95
N LYS A 236 -4.67 34.39 -8.26
CA LYS A 236 -4.11 35.64 -8.76
C LYS A 236 -2.61 35.52 -9.02
N GLU A 237 -1.85 35.02 -8.04
CA GLU A 237 -0.41 34.77 -8.23
C GLU A 237 -0.16 33.80 -9.40
N ALA A 238 -0.89 32.70 -9.46
CA ALA A 238 -0.72 31.70 -10.51
C ALA A 238 -0.96 32.30 -11.90
N LEU A 239 -1.98 33.16 -12.07
CA LEU A 239 -2.26 33.83 -13.33
C LEU A 239 -1.17 34.85 -13.69
N ASP A 240 -0.77 35.69 -12.73
CA ASP A 240 0.23 36.74 -12.95
C ASP A 240 1.60 36.14 -13.30
N ARG A 241 2.02 35.07 -12.62
CA ARG A 241 3.24 34.32 -12.97
C ARG A 241 3.15 33.67 -14.34
N ASN A 242 2.05 32.98 -14.65
CA ASN A 242 1.90 32.32 -15.94
C ASN A 242 1.97 33.29 -17.11
N LYS A 243 1.39 34.49 -16.95
CA LYS A 243 1.48 35.55 -17.95
C LYS A 243 2.93 35.99 -18.20
N ILE A 244 3.70 36.25 -17.14
CA ILE A 244 5.13 36.62 -17.25
C ILE A 244 5.92 35.49 -17.91
N LEU A 245 5.64 34.24 -17.55
CA LEU A 245 6.31 33.08 -18.13
C LEU A 245 5.99 32.91 -19.61
N GLU A 246 4.74 33.15 -20.05
CA GLU A 246 4.39 33.13 -21.48
C GLU A 246 5.14 34.22 -22.25
N GLU A 247 5.12 35.45 -21.76
CA GLU A 247 5.78 36.57 -22.43
C GLU A 247 7.31 36.42 -22.51
N LYS A 248 7.94 35.76 -21.52
CA LYS A 248 9.41 35.66 -21.44
C LYS A 248 9.97 34.34 -21.98
N LEU A 249 9.28 33.22 -21.82
CA LEU A 249 9.81 31.92 -22.22
C LEU A 249 9.67 31.65 -23.71
N ASP A 250 8.74 32.29 -24.42
CA ASP A 250 8.58 32.11 -25.87
C ASP A 250 9.86 32.46 -26.66
N ASP A 251 10.64 33.43 -26.16
CA ASP A 251 11.94 33.84 -26.75
C ASP A 251 13.15 32.98 -26.29
N ILE A 252 12.93 32.07 -25.33
CA ILE A 252 13.98 31.28 -24.66
C ILE A 252 13.86 29.79 -25.02
N ILE A 253 12.62 29.29 -25.12
CA ILE A 253 12.30 27.89 -25.38
C ILE A 253 11.48 27.83 -26.66
N SER A 254 12.03 27.18 -27.69
CA SER A 254 11.33 26.93 -28.95
C SER A 254 11.09 25.43 -29.15
N TYR A 255 9.93 25.11 -29.71
CA TYR A 255 9.51 23.75 -30.00
C TYR A 255 9.55 23.53 -31.52
N ASN A 256 10.56 22.80 -32.00
CA ASN A 256 10.58 22.30 -33.36
C ASN A 256 9.97 20.90 -33.36
N PHE A 257 8.64 20.82 -33.35
CA PHE A 257 7.96 19.54 -33.58
C PHE A 257 8.09 19.16 -35.06
N ASP A 258 8.95 18.19 -35.36
CA ASP A 258 8.75 17.37 -36.55
C ASP A 258 7.42 16.63 -36.33
N GLY A 259 6.38 16.94 -37.11
CA GLY A 259 4.99 16.51 -36.92
C GLY A 259 4.70 15.00 -37.01
N ASN A 260 5.66 14.14 -36.70
CA ASN A 260 5.51 12.70 -36.59
C ASN A 260 5.02 12.31 -35.19
N ASP A 261 3.94 11.52 -35.12
CA ASP A 261 3.50 10.87 -33.89
C ASP A 261 4.68 10.15 -33.22
N THR A 262 4.94 10.47 -31.95
CA THR A 262 5.97 9.78 -31.18
C THR A 262 5.58 8.32 -30.96
N LEU A 263 6.54 7.47 -30.62
CA LEU A 263 6.28 6.06 -30.28
C LEU A 263 5.26 5.95 -29.13
N THR A 264 5.29 6.91 -28.19
CA THR A 264 4.32 7.02 -27.10
C THR A 264 2.91 7.28 -27.63
N ASP A 265 2.74 8.23 -28.54
CA ASP A 265 1.43 8.61 -29.09
C ASP A 265 0.77 7.43 -29.84
N LYS A 266 1.57 6.65 -30.57
CA LYS A 266 1.08 5.45 -31.26
C LYS A 266 0.63 4.35 -30.30
N ILE A 267 1.36 4.15 -29.22
CA ILE A 267 1.02 3.16 -28.19
C ILE A 267 -0.24 3.61 -27.42
N ASP A 268 -0.32 4.89 -27.07
CA ASP A 268 -1.45 5.46 -26.32
C ASP A 268 -2.77 5.38 -27.09
N LYS A 269 -2.75 5.53 -28.43
CA LYS A 269 -3.94 5.30 -29.28
C LYS A 269 -4.60 3.93 -29.04
N THR A 270 -3.79 2.91 -28.75
CA THR A 270 -4.28 1.56 -28.47
C THR A 270 -4.57 1.36 -26.98
N LEU A 271 -3.65 1.76 -26.10
CA LEU A 271 -3.73 1.50 -24.66
C LEU A 271 -4.77 2.37 -23.94
N ILE A 272 -5.11 3.54 -24.47
CA ILE A 272 -6.12 4.44 -23.88
C ILE A 272 -7.48 4.30 -24.61
N HIS A 273 -7.59 3.41 -25.60
CA HIS A 273 -8.82 3.22 -26.34
C HIS A 273 -9.97 2.79 -25.39
N PRO A 274 -11.20 3.30 -25.54
CA PRO A 274 -12.35 2.98 -24.68
C PRO A 274 -12.77 1.50 -24.60
N ILE A 275 -12.15 0.63 -25.40
CA ILE A 275 -12.43 -0.82 -25.46
C ILE A 275 -11.11 -1.56 -25.37
N PHE A 276 -10.20 -1.38 -26.34
CA PHE A 276 -8.89 -2.05 -26.34
C PHE A 276 -8.04 -1.72 -25.11
N GLY A 277 -8.15 -0.52 -24.54
CA GLY A 277 -7.46 -0.18 -23.29
C GLY A 277 -7.89 -1.07 -22.13
N TYR A 278 -9.20 -1.29 -21.97
CA TYR A 278 -9.73 -2.21 -20.95
C TYR A 278 -9.39 -3.68 -21.26
N VAL A 279 -9.44 -4.11 -22.53
CA VAL A 279 -9.08 -5.47 -22.92
C VAL A 279 -7.60 -5.77 -22.64
N ILE A 280 -6.70 -4.85 -23.02
CA ILE A 280 -5.27 -5.00 -22.77
C ILE A 280 -4.98 -4.94 -21.27
N PHE A 281 -5.64 -4.03 -20.55
CA PHE A 281 -5.51 -3.95 -19.10
C PHE A 281 -5.93 -5.26 -18.41
N LEU A 282 -7.10 -5.81 -18.78
CA LEU A 282 -7.56 -7.10 -18.27
C LEU A 282 -6.63 -8.25 -18.69
N GLY A 283 -6.06 -8.20 -19.89
CA GLY A 283 -5.07 -9.19 -20.36
C GLY A 283 -3.76 -9.15 -19.58
N ILE A 284 -3.22 -7.95 -19.31
CA ILE A 284 -2.05 -7.77 -18.43
C ILE A 284 -2.37 -8.24 -17.02
N LEU A 285 -3.56 -7.91 -16.52
CA LEU A 285 -3.97 -8.34 -15.21
C LEU A 285 -4.09 -9.87 -15.11
N LEU A 286 -4.69 -10.50 -16.13
CA LEU A 286 -4.76 -11.95 -16.24
C LEU A 286 -3.36 -12.57 -16.25
N LEU A 287 -2.41 -11.99 -16.98
CA LEU A 287 -1.01 -12.44 -16.98
C LEU A 287 -0.37 -12.33 -15.60
N ILE A 288 -0.61 -11.23 -14.88
CA ILE A 288 -0.09 -11.05 -13.52
C ILE A 288 -0.68 -12.12 -12.60
N PHE A 289 -2.00 -12.35 -12.62
CA PHE A 289 -2.62 -13.42 -11.83
C PHE A 289 -2.07 -14.79 -12.22
N GLN A 290 -2.02 -15.11 -13.51
CA GLN A 290 -1.46 -16.38 -13.99
C GLN A 290 -0.04 -16.59 -13.48
N ALA A 291 0.82 -15.57 -13.52
CA ALA A 291 2.18 -15.66 -13.01
C ALA A 291 2.20 -15.83 -11.48
N VAL A 292 1.39 -15.05 -10.77
CA VAL A 292 1.28 -15.08 -9.31
C VAL A 292 0.70 -16.39 -8.78
N TYR A 293 -0.03 -17.18 -9.58
CA TYR A 293 -0.55 -18.48 -9.18
C TYR A 293 0.27 -19.63 -9.78
N ALA A 294 0.31 -19.71 -11.11
CA ALA A 294 0.92 -20.85 -11.81
C ALA A 294 2.45 -20.84 -11.75
N TRP A 295 3.09 -19.66 -11.70
CA TRP A 295 4.56 -19.60 -11.63
C TRP A 295 5.06 -19.59 -10.19
N SER A 296 4.24 -19.13 -9.22
CA SER A 296 4.63 -19.21 -7.81
C SER A 296 4.46 -20.61 -7.25
N ALA A 297 3.44 -21.38 -7.64
CA ALA A 297 3.15 -22.68 -7.05
C ALA A 297 4.36 -23.65 -7.04
N PRO A 298 5.10 -23.86 -8.15
CA PRO A 298 6.29 -24.71 -8.10
C PRO A 298 7.38 -24.17 -7.16
N LEU A 299 7.52 -22.84 -7.05
CA LEU A 299 8.48 -22.21 -6.15
C LEU A 299 8.04 -22.31 -4.69
N MET A 300 6.74 -22.35 -4.42
CA MET A 300 6.17 -22.56 -3.09
C MET A 300 6.45 -23.99 -2.63
N THR A 301 6.16 -24.98 -3.48
CA THR A 301 6.47 -26.39 -3.19
C THR A 301 7.97 -26.60 -2.95
N MET A 302 8.84 -25.94 -3.72
CA MET A 302 10.29 -25.98 -3.45
C MET A 302 10.68 -25.42 -2.08
N VAL A 303 9.93 -24.45 -1.55
CA VAL A 303 10.14 -23.92 -0.20
C VAL A 303 9.62 -24.92 0.83
N GLU A 304 8.41 -25.45 0.64
CA GLU A 304 7.82 -26.49 1.51
C GLU A 304 8.75 -27.72 1.60
N ASP A 305 9.19 -28.26 0.47
CA ASP A 305 10.13 -29.39 0.39
C ASP A 305 11.45 -29.09 1.13
N LEU A 306 11.96 -27.87 0.97
CA LEU A 306 13.18 -27.44 1.66
C LEU A 306 12.99 -27.40 3.18
N PHE A 307 11.87 -26.87 3.65
CA PHE A 307 11.58 -26.78 5.08
C PHE A 307 11.20 -28.13 5.68
N GLY A 308 10.47 -28.98 4.96
CA GLY A 308 10.21 -30.37 5.36
C GLY A 308 11.52 -31.16 5.50
N TRP A 309 12.46 -31.01 4.56
CA TRP A 309 13.79 -31.61 4.69
C TRP A 309 14.59 -31.07 5.88
N ILE A 310 14.47 -29.77 6.18
CA ILE A 310 15.09 -29.16 7.37
C ILE A 310 14.47 -29.75 8.64
N ASP A 311 13.15 -29.96 8.67
CA ASP A 311 12.42 -30.49 9.80
C ASP A 311 12.81 -31.95 10.11
N GLU A 312 12.77 -32.82 9.10
CA GLU A 312 13.20 -34.23 9.23
C GLU A 312 14.65 -34.35 9.74
N LYS A 313 15.54 -33.49 9.22
CA LYS A 313 16.93 -33.43 9.70
C LYS A 313 17.05 -32.89 11.12
N ALA A 314 16.26 -31.89 11.48
CA ALA A 314 16.27 -31.33 12.82
C ALA A 314 15.81 -32.39 13.83
N ILE A 315 14.72 -33.10 13.54
CA ILE A 315 14.16 -34.15 14.39
C ILE A 315 15.13 -35.32 14.54
N SER A 316 15.80 -35.74 13.45
CA SER A 316 16.75 -36.87 13.50
C SER A 316 18.09 -36.55 14.20
N LEU A 317 18.50 -35.29 14.27
CA LEU A 317 19.73 -34.86 14.94
C LEU A 317 19.53 -34.46 16.41
N LEU A 318 18.29 -34.12 16.80
CA LEU A 318 17.96 -33.70 18.15
C LEU A 318 17.51 -34.92 18.99
N PRO A 319 17.97 -35.05 20.25
CA PRO A 319 17.43 -36.06 21.15
C PRO A 319 15.96 -35.76 21.45
N GLU A 320 15.15 -36.81 21.62
CA GLU A 320 13.75 -36.70 22.03
C GLU A 320 13.63 -35.85 23.29
N GLY A 321 12.87 -34.76 23.20
CA GLY A 321 12.63 -33.87 24.33
C GLY A 321 11.92 -32.57 23.93
N PRO A 322 11.63 -31.70 24.91
CA PRO A 322 10.81 -30.51 24.70
C PRO A 322 11.41 -29.54 23.67
N ILE A 323 12.72 -29.57 23.47
CA ILE A 323 13.41 -28.71 22.51
C ILE A 323 13.18 -29.21 21.07
N SER A 324 13.17 -30.53 20.82
CA SER A 324 12.86 -31.05 19.48
C SER A 324 11.39 -30.80 19.13
N GLU A 325 10.48 -30.96 20.10
CA GLU A 325 9.05 -30.66 19.93
C GLU A 325 8.78 -29.18 19.64
N ILE A 326 9.47 -28.25 20.30
CA ILE A 326 9.32 -26.81 20.02
C ILE A 326 9.91 -26.45 18.65
N ILE A 327 11.08 -26.99 18.32
CA ILE A 327 11.76 -26.66 17.06
C ILE A 327 10.94 -27.18 15.88
N GLY A 328 10.59 -28.47 15.89
CA GLY A 328 9.83 -29.09 14.79
C GLY A 328 8.34 -28.78 14.82
N GLY A 329 7.74 -28.57 16.00
CA GLY A 329 6.31 -28.29 16.11
C GLY A 329 5.92 -26.82 15.93
N ALA A 330 6.81 -25.87 16.27
CA ALA A 330 6.44 -24.45 16.34
C ALA A 330 7.35 -23.52 15.53
N ILE A 331 8.67 -23.71 15.61
CA ILE A 331 9.63 -22.77 15.01
C ILE A 331 9.75 -23.01 13.50
N ILE A 332 10.04 -24.25 13.09
CA ILE A 332 10.24 -24.58 11.67
C ILE A 332 8.94 -24.35 10.88
N PRO A 333 7.77 -24.92 11.27
CA PRO A 333 6.50 -24.64 10.59
C PRO A 333 6.12 -23.16 10.61
N GLY A 334 6.46 -22.45 11.70
CA GLY A 334 6.23 -21.02 11.82
C GLY A 334 7.04 -20.18 10.83
N ILE A 335 8.29 -20.55 10.55
CA ILE A 335 9.14 -19.87 9.56
C ILE A 335 8.75 -20.29 8.15
N GLU A 336 8.47 -21.57 7.93
CA GLU A 336 8.00 -22.12 6.67
C GLU A 336 6.74 -21.38 6.19
N GLY A 337 5.72 -21.27 7.04
CA GLY A 337 4.47 -20.57 6.72
C GLY A 337 4.66 -19.11 6.32
N ILE A 338 5.79 -18.48 6.63
CA ILE A 338 6.15 -17.14 6.16
C ILE A 338 6.93 -17.22 4.83
N ALA A 339 7.90 -18.12 4.75
CA ALA A 339 8.80 -18.27 3.61
C ALA A 339 8.06 -18.71 2.35
N VAL A 340 7.02 -19.54 2.49
CA VAL A 340 6.19 -20.03 1.38
C VAL A 340 5.55 -18.89 0.57
N PHE A 341 5.27 -17.73 1.16
CA PHE A 341 4.70 -16.59 0.42
C PHE A 341 5.71 -15.74 -0.36
N VAL A 342 7.01 -15.93 -0.12
CA VAL A 342 8.08 -15.10 -0.72
C VAL A 342 8.05 -15.11 -2.25
N PRO A 343 7.93 -16.26 -2.94
CA PRO A 343 7.91 -16.29 -4.41
C PRO A 343 6.73 -15.51 -4.99
N GLN A 344 5.54 -15.70 -4.41
CA GLN A 344 4.32 -15.03 -4.86
C GLN A 344 4.41 -13.51 -4.74
N ILE A 345 4.91 -13.02 -3.60
CA ILE A 345 5.10 -11.59 -3.32
C ILE A 345 6.15 -10.98 -4.26
N ALA A 346 7.27 -11.68 -4.48
CA ALA A 346 8.34 -11.22 -5.36
C ALA A 346 7.85 -11.06 -6.81
N ILE A 347 7.07 -12.03 -7.33
CA ILE A 347 6.48 -11.96 -8.67
C ILE A 347 5.49 -10.80 -8.77
N LEU A 348 4.64 -10.60 -7.77
CA LEU A 348 3.69 -9.47 -7.77
C LEU A 348 4.43 -8.12 -7.83
N PHE A 349 5.44 -7.92 -6.98
CA PHE A 349 6.22 -6.68 -6.99
C PHE A 349 7.06 -6.50 -8.25
N LEU A 350 7.46 -7.59 -8.92
CA LEU A 350 8.15 -7.53 -10.20
C LEU A 350 7.26 -6.88 -11.25
N PHE A 351 6.01 -7.36 -11.40
CA PHE A 351 5.08 -6.79 -12.38
C PHE A 351 4.67 -5.35 -12.04
N ILE A 352 4.40 -5.05 -10.77
CA ILE A 352 4.09 -3.67 -10.34
C ILE A 352 5.27 -2.74 -10.66
N SER A 353 6.50 -3.15 -10.33
CA SER A 353 7.70 -2.34 -10.61
C SER A 353 7.93 -2.13 -12.10
N ILE A 354 7.66 -3.14 -12.93
CA ILE A 354 7.73 -3.01 -14.40
C ILE A 354 6.66 -2.03 -14.91
N MET A 355 5.42 -2.13 -14.45
CA MET A 355 4.34 -1.22 -14.87
C MET A 355 4.62 0.23 -14.47
N GLU A 356 5.25 0.44 -13.32
CA GLU A 356 5.64 1.75 -12.80
C GLU A 356 6.81 2.33 -13.59
N GLU A 357 7.92 1.59 -13.73
CA GLU A 357 9.13 2.03 -14.44
C GLU A 357 8.90 2.23 -15.96
N THR A 358 7.96 1.51 -16.56
CA THR A 358 7.58 1.70 -17.98
C THR A 358 6.69 2.91 -18.23
N GLY A 359 6.04 3.44 -17.19
CA GLY A 359 5.05 4.50 -17.30
C GLY A 359 3.63 4.02 -17.67
N TYR A 360 3.41 2.71 -17.88
CA TYR A 360 2.09 2.14 -18.15
C TYR A 360 1.10 2.43 -17.02
N MET A 361 1.60 2.54 -15.78
CA MET A 361 0.77 2.76 -14.61
C MET A 361 -0.18 3.96 -14.74
N SER A 362 0.32 5.06 -15.31
CA SER A 362 -0.47 6.27 -15.56
C SER A 362 -1.68 6.04 -16.47
N ARG A 363 -1.58 5.18 -17.50
CA ARG A 363 -2.68 4.93 -18.44
C ARG A 363 -3.78 4.11 -17.80
N VAL A 364 -3.40 3.12 -17.01
CA VAL A 364 -4.34 2.32 -16.22
C VAL A 364 -5.09 3.23 -15.24
N VAL A 365 -4.39 4.12 -14.54
CA VAL A 365 -5.01 5.10 -13.64
C VAL A 365 -6.04 5.94 -14.39
N TYR A 366 -5.69 6.46 -15.57
CA TYR A 366 -6.61 7.22 -16.41
C TYR A 366 -7.87 6.41 -16.82
N LEU A 367 -7.69 5.16 -17.28
CA LEU A 367 -8.81 4.28 -17.67
C LEU A 367 -9.75 3.95 -16.50
N MET A 368 -9.18 3.79 -15.30
CA MET A 368 -9.91 3.35 -14.11
C MET A 368 -10.56 4.51 -13.34
N ASP A 369 -10.07 5.74 -13.51
CA ASP A 369 -10.61 6.91 -12.80
C ASP A 369 -12.13 7.07 -13.03
N ARG A 370 -12.60 6.82 -14.26
CA ARG A 370 -14.02 6.88 -14.62
C ARG A 370 -14.88 5.93 -13.78
N TRP A 371 -14.36 4.75 -13.43
CA TRP A 371 -15.08 3.72 -12.69
C TRP A 371 -15.01 3.91 -11.18
N LEU A 372 -13.89 4.42 -10.66
CA LEU A 372 -13.63 4.52 -9.22
C LEU A 372 -14.12 5.84 -8.61
N LYS A 373 -14.16 6.91 -9.40
CA LYS A 373 -14.58 8.24 -8.95
C LYS A 373 -15.97 8.31 -8.30
N PRO A 374 -17.02 7.59 -8.79
CA PRO A 374 -18.33 7.57 -8.13
C PRO A 374 -18.28 7.05 -6.68
N PHE A 375 -17.30 6.19 -6.37
CA PHE A 375 -17.12 5.58 -5.05
C PHE A 375 -16.23 6.42 -4.12
N GLY A 376 -15.76 7.59 -4.57
CA GLY A 376 -14.86 8.46 -3.80
C GLY A 376 -13.39 8.03 -3.80
N LEU A 377 -13.02 7.15 -4.74
CA LEU A 377 -11.66 6.66 -4.96
C LEU A 377 -11.08 7.29 -6.24
N SER A 378 -9.76 7.44 -6.32
CA SER A 378 -9.11 7.85 -7.57
C SER A 378 -8.78 6.66 -8.46
N GLY A 379 -8.50 6.91 -9.73
CA GLY A 379 -7.95 5.90 -10.64
C GLY A 379 -6.68 5.21 -10.09
N LYS A 380 -5.91 5.87 -9.21
CA LYS A 380 -4.73 5.29 -8.54
C LYS A 380 -5.08 4.15 -7.58
N SER A 381 -6.29 4.13 -7.03
CA SER A 381 -6.78 3.07 -6.13
C SER A 381 -6.94 1.71 -6.81
N VAL A 382 -6.96 1.65 -8.14
CA VAL A 382 -7.13 0.39 -8.87
C VAL A 382 -6.01 -0.61 -8.59
N VAL A 383 -4.77 -0.12 -8.40
CA VAL A 383 -3.60 -0.97 -8.15
C VAL A 383 -3.72 -1.69 -6.82
N PRO A 384 -3.91 -0.97 -5.68
CA PRO A 384 -4.21 -1.62 -4.41
C PRO A 384 -5.40 -2.58 -4.49
N LEU A 385 -6.55 -2.16 -5.04
CA LEU A 385 -7.75 -2.99 -5.05
C LEU A 385 -7.52 -4.32 -5.78
N ILE A 386 -6.93 -4.25 -6.96
CA ILE A 386 -6.66 -5.43 -7.77
C ILE A 386 -5.58 -6.31 -7.14
N SER A 387 -4.49 -5.71 -6.66
CA SER A 387 -3.48 -6.46 -5.90
C SER A 387 -4.08 -7.12 -4.65
N GLY A 388 -5.13 -6.53 -4.06
CA GLY A 388 -5.84 -7.06 -2.90
C GLY A 388 -6.55 -8.39 -3.19
N ALA A 389 -6.96 -8.63 -4.43
CA ALA A 389 -7.50 -9.93 -4.86
C ALA A 389 -6.43 -11.04 -4.92
N ALA A 390 -5.15 -10.68 -5.05
CA ALA A 390 -4.06 -11.62 -4.80
C ALA A 390 -3.79 -11.68 -3.28
N CYS A 391 -3.29 -10.59 -2.70
CA CYS A 391 -3.03 -10.48 -1.27
C CYS A 391 -3.21 -9.05 -0.76
N ALA A 392 -3.95 -8.90 0.35
CA ALA A 392 -4.24 -7.59 0.94
C ALA A 392 -2.99 -6.86 1.49
N VAL A 393 -1.95 -7.60 1.91
CA VAL A 393 -0.75 -6.99 2.51
C VAL A 393 0.05 -6.12 1.52
N PRO A 394 0.59 -6.64 0.40
CA PRO A 394 1.30 -5.82 -0.59
C PRO A 394 0.38 -4.79 -1.26
N ALA A 395 -0.91 -5.08 -1.36
CA ALA A 395 -1.92 -4.16 -1.86
C ALA A 395 -2.08 -2.90 -1.00
N ILE A 396 -2.18 -3.07 0.32
CA ILE A 396 -2.24 -1.93 1.25
C ILE A 396 -0.95 -1.10 1.20
N MET A 397 0.21 -1.76 1.04
CA MET A 397 1.49 -1.05 0.90
C MET A 397 1.58 -0.25 -0.41
N SER A 398 0.96 -0.71 -1.51
CA SER A 398 0.98 0.01 -2.79
C SER A 398 0.07 1.25 -2.79
N ALA A 399 -0.85 1.37 -1.82
CA ALA A 399 -1.68 2.57 -1.64
C ALA A 399 -0.88 3.82 -1.29
N ARG A 400 0.42 3.71 -0.96
CA ARG A 400 1.34 4.84 -0.77
C ARG A 400 1.46 5.76 -1.98
N ASN A 401 1.22 5.23 -3.18
CA ASN A 401 1.29 6.02 -4.42
C ASN A 401 0.08 6.97 -4.59
N ILE A 402 -0.90 6.92 -3.66
CA ILE A 402 -2.06 7.81 -3.63
C ILE A 402 -1.74 9.02 -2.75
N GLU A 403 -1.58 10.19 -3.38
CA GLU A 403 -1.19 11.45 -2.74
C GLU A 403 -2.28 12.02 -1.83
N ASN A 404 -3.56 11.84 -2.17
CA ASN A 404 -4.65 12.33 -1.34
C ASN A 404 -4.92 11.39 -0.16
N ASP A 405 -4.83 11.91 1.05
CA ASP A 405 -4.91 11.08 2.26
C ASP A 405 -6.26 10.45 2.49
N LYS A 406 -7.35 11.14 2.10
CA LYS A 406 -8.69 10.58 2.21
C LYS A 406 -8.83 9.40 1.25
N GLU A 407 -8.45 9.59 -0.01
CA GLU A 407 -8.52 8.52 -1.02
C GLU A 407 -7.60 7.35 -0.65
N ARG A 408 -6.39 7.64 -0.16
CA ARG A 408 -5.43 6.65 0.34
C ARG A 408 -6.01 5.86 1.50
N LEU A 409 -6.54 6.54 2.52
CA LEU A 409 -7.16 5.89 3.68
C LEU A 409 -8.36 5.05 3.27
N LEU A 410 -9.26 5.58 2.43
CA LEU A 410 -10.39 4.82 1.90
C LEU A 410 -9.91 3.55 1.21
N THR A 411 -8.92 3.67 0.32
CA THR A 411 -8.34 2.54 -0.42
C THR A 411 -7.77 1.48 0.54
N ILE A 412 -7.00 1.88 1.55
CA ILE A 412 -6.46 0.98 2.58
C ILE A 412 -7.59 0.26 3.34
N LEU A 413 -8.66 0.97 3.70
CA LEU A 413 -9.77 0.43 4.47
C LEU A 413 -10.66 -0.53 3.66
N VAL A 414 -10.78 -0.32 2.34
CA VAL A 414 -11.65 -1.14 1.49
C VAL A 414 -10.94 -2.33 0.87
N THR A 415 -9.60 -2.27 0.74
CA THR A 415 -8.80 -3.34 0.11
C THR A 415 -9.06 -4.72 0.73
N PRO A 416 -9.19 -4.88 2.06
CA PRO A 416 -9.44 -6.20 2.67
C PRO A 416 -10.82 -6.84 2.36
N PHE A 417 -11.75 -6.10 1.75
CA PHE A 417 -13.00 -6.68 1.24
C PHE A 417 -12.78 -7.50 -0.04
N MET A 418 -11.68 -7.25 -0.76
CA MET A 418 -11.32 -8.02 -1.94
C MET A 418 -11.02 -9.47 -1.53
N THR A 419 -11.56 -10.42 -2.27
CA THR A 419 -11.32 -11.85 -2.04
C THR A 419 -9.88 -12.18 -2.45
N CYS A 420 -9.02 -12.40 -1.47
CA CYS A 420 -7.62 -12.79 -1.68
C CYS A 420 -7.47 -14.29 -1.98
N SER A 421 -6.33 -14.69 -2.56
CA SER A 421 -6.00 -16.08 -2.89
C SER A 421 -6.20 -17.05 -1.71
N ALA A 422 -5.77 -16.65 -0.51
CA ALA A 422 -5.85 -17.47 0.70
C ALA A 422 -7.29 -17.79 1.15
N ARG A 423 -8.32 -17.14 0.60
CA ARG A 423 -9.73 -17.49 0.86
C ARG A 423 -10.23 -18.63 -0.03
N LEU A 424 -9.53 -18.93 -1.13
CA LEU A 424 -9.98 -19.92 -2.11
C LEU A 424 -10.12 -21.33 -1.52
N PRO A 425 -9.15 -21.89 -0.75
CA PRO A 425 -9.31 -23.23 -0.19
C PRO A 425 -10.52 -23.34 0.72
N ILE A 426 -10.77 -22.32 1.55
CA ILE A 426 -11.93 -22.25 2.44
C ILE A 426 -13.23 -22.25 1.63
N TYR A 427 -13.31 -21.40 0.59
CA TYR A 427 -14.49 -21.34 -0.27
C TYR A 427 -14.71 -22.65 -1.01
N ILE A 428 -13.65 -23.28 -1.54
CA ILE A 428 -13.75 -24.55 -2.26
C ILE A 428 -14.29 -25.64 -1.33
N VAL A 429 -13.74 -25.79 -0.13
CA VAL A 429 -14.19 -26.79 0.85
C VAL A 429 -15.64 -26.54 1.27
N LEU A 430 -15.98 -25.30 1.66
CA LEU A 430 -17.34 -24.98 2.11
C LEU A 430 -18.38 -25.07 0.99
N ILE A 431 -18.05 -24.63 -0.24
CA ILE A 431 -18.93 -24.75 -1.40
C ILE A 431 -19.10 -26.22 -1.78
N ALA A 432 -18.02 -27.02 -1.81
CA ALA A 432 -18.11 -28.44 -2.14
C ALA A 432 -18.95 -29.22 -1.13
N LEU A 433 -18.92 -28.80 0.14
CA LEU A 433 -19.67 -29.44 1.19
C LEU A 433 -21.18 -29.13 1.10
N VAL A 434 -21.53 -27.90 0.72
CA VAL A 434 -22.87 -27.34 0.93
C VAL A 434 -23.67 -27.19 -0.37
N ILE A 435 -22.99 -26.95 -1.49
CA ILE A 435 -23.59 -26.71 -2.80
C ILE A 435 -23.50 -27.99 -3.64
N PRO A 436 -24.62 -28.49 -4.18
CA PRO A 436 -24.64 -29.73 -4.96
C PRO A 436 -23.78 -29.62 -6.22
N ASP A 437 -23.09 -30.71 -6.58
CA ASP A 437 -22.32 -30.83 -7.83
C ASP A 437 -23.25 -31.13 -9.03
N GLU A 438 -24.16 -30.20 -9.31
CA GLU A 438 -25.01 -30.24 -10.50
C GLU A 438 -24.61 -29.13 -11.48
N LYS A 439 -24.98 -29.32 -12.75
CA LYS A 439 -24.66 -28.40 -13.84
C LYS A 439 -25.93 -27.75 -14.39
N VAL A 440 -25.88 -26.44 -14.60
CA VAL A 440 -26.92 -25.65 -15.26
C VAL A 440 -26.35 -24.99 -16.51
N PHE A 441 -26.96 -25.24 -17.67
CA PHE A 441 -26.48 -24.73 -18.97
C PHE A 441 -24.99 -25.03 -19.24
N GLY A 442 -24.47 -26.15 -18.72
CA GLY A 442 -23.06 -26.54 -18.84
C GLY A 442 -22.11 -25.94 -17.80
N LEU A 443 -22.59 -25.09 -16.89
CA LEU A 443 -21.82 -24.49 -15.79
C LEU A 443 -22.12 -25.21 -14.47
N SER A 444 -21.08 -25.53 -13.68
CA SER A 444 -21.24 -26.13 -12.34
C SER A 444 -21.81 -25.10 -11.35
N TYR A 445 -22.76 -25.51 -10.49
CA TYR A 445 -23.25 -24.66 -9.40
C TYR A 445 -22.15 -24.22 -8.45
N GLN A 446 -21.15 -25.07 -8.20
CA GLN A 446 -20.02 -24.74 -7.34
C GLN A 446 -19.15 -23.63 -7.95
N ALA A 447 -18.93 -23.68 -9.27
CA ALA A 447 -18.23 -22.62 -9.99
C ALA A 447 -19.01 -21.29 -9.99
N LEU A 448 -20.34 -21.36 -10.13
CA LEU A 448 -21.20 -20.18 -10.03
C LEU A 448 -21.20 -19.58 -8.61
N ALA A 449 -21.26 -20.42 -7.58
CA ALA A 449 -21.17 -20.00 -6.18
C ALA A 449 -19.84 -19.28 -5.92
N LEU A 450 -18.73 -19.86 -6.37
CA LEU A 450 -17.42 -19.23 -6.26
C LEU A 450 -17.36 -17.88 -7.00
N PHE A 451 -17.91 -17.81 -8.22
CA PHE A 451 -17.99 -16.56 -8.97
C PHE A 451 -18.79 -15.48 -8.22
N VAL A 452 -19.94 -15.84 -7.64
CA VAL A 452 -20.75 -14.94 -6.81
C VAL A 452 -19.94 -14.42 -5.61
N MET A 453 -19.15 -15.28 -4.95
CA MET A 453 -18.30 -14.87 -3.83
C MET A 453 -17.23 -13.84 -4.22
N TYR A 454 -16.67 -13.94 -5.43
CA TYR A 454 -15.75 -12.94 -5.96
C TYR A 454 -16.44 -11.60 -6.24
N ILE A 455 -17.61 -11.63 -6.87
CA ILE A 455 -18.41 -10.43 -7.13
C ILE A 455 -18.83 -9.76 -5.82
N LEU A 456 -19.23 -10.55 -4.82
CA LEU A 456 -19.60 -10.07 -3.49
C LEU A 456 -18.46 -9.29 -2.83
N GLY A 457 -17.21 -9.77 -2.95
CA GLY A 457 -16.03 -9.06 -2.44
C GLY A 457 -15.82 -7.70 -3.10
N VAL A 458 -15.93 -7.62 -4.43
CA VAL A 458 -15.81 -6.36 -5.18
C VAL A 458 -16.92 -5.38 -4.81
N VAL A 459 -18.18 -5.86 -4.77
CA VAL A 459 -19.34 -5.05 -4.38
C VAL A 459 -19.20 -4.57 -2.93
N GLY A 460 -18.73 -5.44 -2.02
CA GLY A 460 -18.43 -5.10 -0.63
C GLY A 460 -17.38 -3.99 -0.52
N ALA A 461 -16.29 -4.08 -1.29
CA ALA A 461 -15.23 -3.08 -1.29
C ALA A 461 -15.75 -1.72 -1.78
N LEU A 462 -16.45 -1.69 -2.91
CA LEU A 462 -16.99 -0.47 -3.51
C LEU A 462 -18.14 0.14 -2.68
N GLY A 463 -19.02 -0.70 -2.12
CA GLY A 463 -20.10 -0.26 -1.23
C GLY A 463 -19.57 0.33 0.07
N SER A 464 -18.58 -0.33 0.68
CA SER A 464 -17.87 0.18 1.86
C SER A 464 -17.14 1.49 1.56
N ALA A 465 -16.54 1.63 0.37
CA ALA A 465 -15.91 2.87 -0.05
C ALA A 465 -16.89 4.05 -0.07
N VAL A 466 -18.12 3.85 -0.59
CA VAL A 466 -19.17 4.89 -0.56
C VAL A 466 -19.56 5.25 0.86
N LEU A 467 -19.79 4.25 1.72
CA LEU A 467 -20.17 4.48 3.12
C LEU A 467 -19.09 5.27 3.86
N LEU A 468 -17.83 4.84 3.74
CA LEU A 468 -16.69 5.50 4.38
C LEU A 468 -16.43 6.88 3.77
N ASN A 469 -16.66 7.09 2.47
CA ASN A 469 -16.51 8.38 1.81
C ASN A 469 -17.49 9.44 2.36
N LEU A 470 -18.68 9.01 2.81
CA LEU A 470 -19.66 9.88 3.50
C LEU A 470 -19.22 10.26 4.92
N ILE A 471 -18.54 9.35 5.62
CA ILE A 471 -18.10 9.54 7.02
C ILE A 471 -16.79 10.34 7.09
N ILE A 472 -15.82 10.01 6.22
CA ILE A 472 -14.48 10.58 6.23
C ILE A 472 -14.47 11.89 5.44
N LYS A 473 -14.26 13.02 6.10
CA LYS A 473 -14.16 14.33 5.45
C LYS A 473 -12.72 14.60 4.98
N ALA A 474 -12.58 15.12 3.76
CA ALA A 474 -11.27 15.47 3.20
C ALA A 474 -10.84 16.85 3.72
N LYS A 475 -9.58 16.98 4.17
CA LYS A 475 -9.00 18.31 4.48
C LYS A 475 -8.69 19.11 3.21
N HIS A 476 -8.37 18.41 2.12
CA HIS A 476 -8.05 18.96 0.80
C HIS A 476 -8.91 18.29 -0.28
N LYS A 477 -9.37 19.08 -1.26
CA LYS A 477 -10.03 18.55 -2.46
C LYS A 477 -8.94 18.14 -3.46
N SER A 478 -8.87 16.85 -3.78
CA SER A 478 -8.04 16.33 -4.86
C SER A 478 -8.76 16.54 -6.19
N TYR A 479 -8.05 17.09 -7.17
CA TYR A 479 -8.39 16.95 -8.57
C TYR A 479 -7.27 16.09 -9.17
N LEU A 480 -7.62 14.99 -9.84
CA LEU A 480 -6.63 14.18 -10.54
C LEU A 480 -6.04 15.02 -11.68
N ILE A 481 -4.86 15.60 -11.44
CA ILE A 481 -4.02 16.21 -12.49
C ILE A 481 -2.97 15.17 -12.82
N LEU A 482 -3.24 14.34 -13.83
CA LEU A 482 -2.31 13.30 -14.26
C LEU A 482 -1.53 13.80 -15.48
N GLU A 483 -0.24 14.08 -15.30
CA GLU A 483 0.68 14.16 -16.43
C GLU A 483 1.01 12.73 -16.86
N MET A 484 0.74 12.38 -18.12
CA MET A 484 1.08 11.07 -18.66
C MET A 484 2.56 11.06 -19.07
N PRO A 485 3.46 10.39 -18.32
CA PRO A 485 4.88 10.32 -18.69
C PRO A 485 5.05 9.64 -20.05
N THR A 486 6.17 9.83 -20.73
CA THR A 486 6.47 9.04 -21.94
C THR A 486 6.74 7.58 -21.59
N TYR A 487 6.47 6.65 -22.53
CA TYR A 487 6.86 5.25 -22.36
C TYR A 487 8.38 5.13 -22.36
N LYS A 488 8.91 4.40 -21.38
CA LYS A 488 10.36 4.18 -21.21
C LYS A 488 10.61 2.70 -20.99
N LEU A 489 11.81 2.24 -21.37
CA LEU A 489 12.28 0.92 -20.95
C LEU A 489 12.56 0.95 -19.44
N PRO A 490 12.20 -0.14 -18.70
CA PRO A 490 12.40 -0.19 -17.27
C PRO A 490 13.88 -0.30 -16.92
N ASP A 491 14.29 0.35 -15.84
CA ASP A 491 15.63 0.14 -15.28
C ASP A 491 15.63 -1.16 -14.46
N TRP A 492 16.11 -2.25 -15.06
CA TRP A 492 16.12 -3.59 -14.44
C TRP A 492 16.84 -3.64 -13.09
N LYS A 493 17.79 -2.73 -12.84
CA LYS A 493 18.45 -2.64 -11.54
C LYS A 493 17.49 -2.10 -10.48
N ASN A 494 16.74 -1.05 -10.80
CA ASN A 494 15.73 -0.50 -9.88
C ASN A 494 14.59 -1.50 -9.65
N VAL A 495 14.14 -2.17 -10.70
CA VAL A 495 13.13 -3.25 -10.60
C VAL A 495 13.60 -4.33 -9.61
N GLY A 496 14.83 -4.84 -9.76
CA GLY A 496 15.37 -5.87 -8.87
C GLY A 496 15.50 -5.39 -7.41
N ILE A 497 15.96 -4.16 -7.18
CA ILE A 497 16.06 -3.57 -5.84
C ILE A 497 14.68 -3.41 -5.22
N ASN A 498 13.70 -2.90 -5.96
CA ASN A 498 12.34 -2.72 -5.46
C ASN A 498 11.72 -4.07 -5.07
N VAL A 499 11.86 -5.10 -5.92
CA VAL A 499 11.38 -6.46 -5.60
C VAL A 499 12.03 -6.97 -4.32
N TRP A 500 13.35 -6.83 -4.19
CA TRP A 500 14.09 -7.28 -3.01
C TRP A 500 13.66 -6.54 -1.73
N GLU A 501 13.65 -5.20 -1.75
CA GLU A 501 13.29 -4.38 -0.58
C GLU A 501 11.86 -4.63 -0.12
N LYS A 502 10.91 -4.76 -1.05
CA LYS A 502 9.51 -5.00 -0.72
C LYS A 502 9.27 -6.41 -0.17
N THR A 503 9.91 -7.41 -0.76
CA THR A 503 9.83 -8.80 -0.31
C THR A 503 10.49 -8.99 1.06
N LEU A 504 11.68 -8.40 1.27
CA LEU A 504 12.37 -8.42 2.55
C LEU A 504 11.60 -7.63 3.64
N GLY A 505 10.98 -6.51 3.27
CA GLY A 505 10.09 -5.76 4.14
C GLY A 505 8.94 -6.63 4.66
N PHE A 506 8.32 -7.45 3.81
CA PHE A 506 7.31 -8.41 4.24
C PHE A 506 7.87 -9.43 5.23
N LEU A 507 9.00 -10.08 4.90
CA LEU A 507 9.65 -11.08 5.77
C LEU A 507 9.97 -10.53 7.17
N ILE A 508 10.50 -9.32 7.24
CA ILE A 508 10.93 -8.73 8.51
C ILE A 508 9.75 -8.16 9.30
N ASP A 509 8.80 -7.50 8.63
CA ASP A 509 7.77 -6.73 9.32
C ASP A 509 6.51 -7.56 9.61
N ALA A 510 6.03 -8.33 8.63
CA ALA A 510 4.89 -9.23 8.82
C ALA A 510 5.33 -10.58 9.41
N GLY A 511 6.48 -11.10 8.97
CA GLY A 511 6.98 -12.40 9.41
C GLY A 511 7.17 -12.51 10.93
N LYS A 512 7.66 -11.45 11.61
CA LYS A 512 7.78 -11.46 13.09
C LYS A 512 6.46 -11.68 13.80
N ILE A 513 5.36 -11.13 13.26
CA ILE A 513 4.03 -11.23 13.87
C ILE A 513 3.45 -12.62 13.59
N ILE A 514 3.56 -13.10 12.36
CA ILE A 514 3.12 -14.45 11.97
C ILE A 514 3.85 -15.51 12.81
N PHE A 515 5.17 -15.41 12.91
CA PHE A 515 6.01 -16.31 13.71
C PHE A 515 5.65 -16.31 15.20
N ALA A 516 5.39 -15.13 15.78
CA ALA A 516 4.99 -15.06 17.19
C ALA A 516 3.63 -15.75 17.41
N ILE A 517 2.71 -15.62 16.46
CA ILE A 517 1.38 -16.21 16.56
C ILE A 517 1.40 -17.71 16.28
N SER A 518 2.22 -18.20 15.35
CA SER A 518 2.36 -19.65 15.11
C SER A 518 2.84 -20.36 16.37
N ILE A 519 3.81 -19.78 17.09
CA ILE A 519 4.26 -20.29 18.39
C ILE A 519 3.13 -20.26 19.42
N ILE A 520 2.39 -19.16 19.52
CA ILE A 520 1.27 -19.05 20.48
C ILE A 520 0.19 -20.10 20.17
N LEU A 521 -0.21 -20.24 18.91
CA LEU A 521 -1.23 -21.21 18.50
C LEU A 521 -0.76 -22.64 18.75
N TRP A 522 0.50 -22.96 18.45
CA TRP A 522 1.07 -24.26 18.75
C TRP A 522 1.04 -24.55 20.25
N VAL A 523 1.49 -23.62 21.10
CA VAL A 523 1.43 -23.79 22.57
C VAL A 523 -0.02 -24.01 23.04
N LEU A 524 -0.97 -23.26 22.49
CA LEU A 524 -2.38 -23.39 22.87
C LEU A 524 -2.99 -24.71 22.42
N GLY A 525 -2.61 -25.24 21.26
CA GLY A 525 -3.10 -26.51 20.72
C GLY A 525 -2.44 -27.74 21.37
N THR A 526 -1.14 -27.65 21.66
CA THR A 526 -0.34 -28.76 22.19
C THR A 526 -0.52 -28.96 23.69
N PHE A 527 -0.81 -27.90 24.46
CA PHE A 527 -1.00 -27.99 25.91
C PHE A 527 -2.46 -27.82 26.30
N GLY A 528 -2.91 -28.63 27.26
CA GLY A 528 -4.28 -28.61 27.77
C GLY A 528 -4.36 -28.73 29.29
N PRO A 529 -5.25 -27.97 29.95
CA PRO A 529 -5.47 -28.08 31.39
C PRO A 529 -6.48 -29.19 31.77
N GLY A 530 -6.19 -29.88 32.88
CA GLY A 530 -7.11 -30.82 33.53
C GLY A 530 -6.83 -32.31 33.27
N GLU A 531 -7.49 -33.18 34.06
CA GLU A 531 -7.30 -34.63 34.00
C GLU A 531 -7.79 -35.25 32.69
N LYS A 532 -8.81 -34.66 32.06
CA LYS A 532 -9.33 -35.13 30.76
C LYS A 532 -8.28 -35.04 29.64
N PHE A 533 -7.42 -34.01 29.65
CA PHE A 533 -6.35 -33.87 28.67
C PHE A 533 -5.20 -34.85 28.94
N LYS A 534 -4.80 -34.98 30.22
CA LYS A 534 -3.70 -35.88 30.62
C LYS A 534 -4.02 -37.35 30.39
N ASN A 535 -5.26 -37.76 30.67
CA ASN A 535 -5.69 -39.15 30.57
C ASN A 535 -6.45 -39.43 29.25
N ALA A 536 -6.26 -38.58 28.23
CA ALA A 536 -6.95 -38.69 26.95
C ALA A 536 -6.78 -40.08 26.30
N GLU A 537 -5.58 -40.64 26.36
CA GLU A 537 -5.27 -41.96 25.80
C GLU A 537 -6.05 -43.08 26.50
N GLU A 538 -6.15 -43.05 27.83
CA GLU A 538 -6.96 -44.02 28.59
C GLU A 538 -8.46 -43.86 28.32
N ILE A 539 -8.94 -42.62 28.25
CA ILE A 539 -10.37 -42.32 28.05
C ILE A 539 -10.83 -42.76 26.67
N VAL A 540 -10.11 -42.41 25.61
CA VAL A 540 -10.51 -42.72 24.23
C VAL A 540 -10.41 -44.23 23.98
N THR A 541 -9.34 -44.88 24.46
CA THR A 541 -9.17 -46.34 24.34
C THR A 541 -10.28 -47.11 25.06
N ALA A 542 -10.78 -46.59 26.20
CA ALA A 542 -11.90 -47.21 26.92
C ALA A 542 -13.24 -47.09 26.16
N HIS A 543 -13.46 -46.03 25.40
CA HIS A 543 -14.70 -45.82 24.63
C HIS A 543 -14.67 -46.51 23.26
N HIS A 544 -13.49 -46.73 22.67
CA HIS A 544 -13.34 -47.33 21.33
C HIS A 544 -12.36 -48.52 21.29
N PRO A 545 -12.64 -49.64 21.99
CA PRO A 545 -11.70 -50.75 22.15
C PRO A 545 -11.45 -51.62 20.89
N LYS A 546 -12.06 -51.30 19.75
CA LYS A 546 -11.96 -52.07 18.49
C LYS A 546 -11.50 -51.23 17.28
N MET A 547 -11.02 -50.01 17.50
CA MET A 547 -10.46 -49.18 16.42
C MET A 547 -9.05 -49.65 16.03
N ASN A 548 -8.67 -49.40 14.78
CA ASN A 548 -7.30 -49.64 14.30
C ASN A 548 -6.32 -48.68 14.99
N GLU A 549 -5.04 -49.04 15.06
CA GLU A 549 -4.01 -48.23 15.75
C GLU A 549 -3.91 -46.79 15.19
N GLU A 550 -4.03 -46.63 13.87
CA GLU A 550 -3.97 -45.33 13.20
C GLU A 550 -5.22 -44.47 13.51
N ASP A 551 -6.42 -45.06 13.41
CA ASP A 551 -7.68 -44.37 13.74
C ASP A 551 -7.77 -44.01 15.23
N LEU A 552 -7.25 -44.88 16.11
CA LEU A 552 -7.20 -44.63 17.54
C LEU A 552 -6.25 -43.49 17.89
N ALA A 553 -5.06 -43.44 17.28
CA ALA A 553 -4.11 -42.34 17.47
C ALA A 553 -4.70 -41.00 17.03
N ASN A 554 -5.41 -41.01 15.90
CA ASN A 554 -6.14 -39.86 15.36
C ASN A 554 -7.24 -39.39 16.33
N GLU A 555 -8.07 -40.30 16.84
CA GLU A 555 -9.14 -39.93 17.79
C GLU A 555 -8.58 -39.40 19.13
N ILE A 556 -7.46 -39.96 19.63
CA ILE A 556 -6.75 -39.44 20.80
C ILE A 556 -6.25 -38.02 20.55
N ALA A 557 -5.70 -37.74 19.37
CA ALA A 557 -5.26 -36.40 19.00
C ALA A 557 -6.44 -35.41 18.94
N SER A 558 -7.61 -35.83 18.41
CA SER A 558 -8.84 -35.01 18.40
C SER A 558 -9.26 -34.63 19.82
N TYR A 559 -9.32 -35.63 20.70
CA TYR A 559 -9.78 -35.46 22.07
C TYR A 559 -8.81 -34.61 22.90
N LYS A 560 -7.50 -34.75 22.67
CA LYS A 560 -6.49 -33.85 23.23
C LYS A 560 -6.70 -32.42 22.73
N LEU A 561 -6.91 -32.22 21.43
CA LEU A 561 -7.14 -30.90 20.86
C LEU A 561 -8.40 -30.23 21.44
N GLU A 562 -9.51 -30.97 21.60
CA GLU A 562 -10.74 -30.48 22.24
C GLU A 562 -10.51 -29.97 23.67
N HIS A 563 -9.68 -30.68 24.44
CA HIS A 563 -9.35 -30.33 25.81
C HIS A 563 -8.08 -29.48 25.97
N SER A 564 -7.48 -29.05 24.86
CA SER A 564 -6.35 -28.12 24.84
C SER A 564 -6.77 -26.70 25.27
N TYR A 565 -5.80 -25.80 25.50
CA TYR A 565 -6.12 -24.39 25.72
C TYR A 565 -6.81 -23.77 24.49
N LEU A 566 -6.43 -24.18 23.28
CA LEU A 566 -7.05 -23.76 22.02
C LEU A 566 -8.50 -24.28 21.92
N GLY A 567 -8.72 -25.53 22.31
CA GLY A 567 -10.05 -26.15 22.37
C GLY A 567 -10.99 -25.40 23.31
N ARG A 568 -10.49 -25.04 24.50
CA ARG A 568 -11.24 -24.19 25.44
C ARG A 568 -11.54 -22.80 24.89
N LEU A 569 -10.61 -22.16 24.18
CA LEU A 569 -10.88 -20.88 23.53
C LEU A 569 -12.02 -21.01 22.50
N GLY A 570 -12.10 -22.13 21.78
CA GLY A 570 -13.24 -22.48 20.92
C GLY A 570 -14.57 -22.52 21.68
N SER A 571 -14.62 -23.22 22.81
CA SER A 571 -15.82 -23.27 23.67
C SER A 571 -16.18 -21.92 24.32
N VAL A 572 -15.20 -21.04 24.52
CA VAL A 572 -15.43 -19.69 25.08
C VAL A 572 -16.05 -18.76 24.05
N ILE A 573 -15.68 -18.88 22.78
CA ILE A 573 -16.28 -18.08 21.70
C ILE A 573 -17.63 -18.65 21.23
N GLU A 574 -17.88 -19.94 21.48
CA GLU A 574 -19.09 -20.66 21.05
C GLU A 574 -20.40 -19.89 21.32
N PRO A 575 -20.69 -19.33 22.51
CA PRO A 575 -21.95 -18.61 22.73
C PRO A 575 -22.14 -17.37 21.84
N ILE A 576 -21.05 -16.79 21.35
CA ILE A 576 -21.09 -15.64 20.44
C ILE A 576 -21.42 -16.11 19.02
N VAL A 577 -20.91 -17.27 18.62
CA VAL A 577 -21.04 -17.79 17.25
C VAL A 577 -22.17 -18.80 17.04
N GLU A 578 -22.71 -19.37 18.12
CA GLU A 578 -23.87 -20.27 18.11
C GLU A 578 -25.09 -19.66 17.38
N PRO A 579 -25.43 -18.37 17.52
CA PRO A 579 -26.52 -17.75 16.75
C PRO A 579 -26.28 -17.73 15.23
N LEU A 580 -25.05 -17.96 14.77
CA LEU A 580 -24.71 -18.07 13.35
C LEU A 580 -24.84 -19.51 12.82
N GLY A 581 -25.17 -20.46 13.69
CA GLY A 581 -25.21 -21.90 13.41
C GLY A 581 -23.91 -22.65 13.70
N TYR A 582 -22.94 -22.01 14.36
CA TYR A 582 -21.59 -22.55 14.53
C TYR A 582 -21.42 -23.29 15.86
N ASP A 583 -20.62 -24.35 15.86
CA ASP A 583 -20.20 -25.06 17.06
C ASP A 583 -18.78 -24.63 17.51
N TRP A 584 -18.30 -25.21 18.61
CA TRP A 584 -16.94 -24.94 19.09
C TRP A 584 -15.85 -25.31 18.07
N LYS A 585 -16.02 -26.35 17.23
CA LYS A 585 -15.05 -26.76 16.19
C LYS A 585 -14.91 -25.68 15.13
N MET A 586 -16.04 -25.18 14.60
CA MET A 586 -16.07 -24.02 13.71
C MET A 586 -15.48 -22.78 14.41
N GLY A 587 -15.77 -22.59 15.70
CA GLY A 587 -15.17 -21.54 16.53
C GLY A 587 -13.64 -21.58 16.55
N ILE A 588 -13.03 -22.76 16.70
CA ILE A 588 -11.57 -22.95 16.60
C ILE A 588 -11.09 -22.56 15.20
N GLY A 589 -11.78 -23.02 14.15
CA GLY A 589 -11.46 -22.65 12.77
C GLY A 589 -11.50 -21.14 12.53
N LEU A 590 -12.45 -20.42 13.12
CA LEU A 590 -12.52 -18.96 13.05
C LEU A 590 -11.35 -18.28 13.77
N ILE A 591 -10.94 -18.80 14.94
CA ILE A 591 -9.81 -18.28 15.71
C ILE A 591 -8.48 -18.55 15.01
N SER A 592 -8.26 -19.77 14.52
CA SER A 592 -7.02 -20.12 13.82
C SER A 592 -6.92 -19.38 12.48
N SER A 593 -8.02 -19.29 11.73
CA SER A 593 -8.05 -18.53 10.47
C SER A 593 -7.85 -17.02 10.64
N PHE A 594 -8.14 -16.47 11.83
CA PHE A 594 -7.82 -15.06 12.13
C PHE A 594 -6.31 -14.80 12.19
N ALA A 595 -5.54 -15.77 12.70
CA ALA A 595 -4.09 -15.70 12.70
C ALA A 595 -3.53 -15.78 11.27
N ALA A 596 -3.94 -16.80 10.52
CA ALA A 596 -3.55 -17.06 9.14
C ALA A 596 -4.67 -17.84 8.43
N ARG A 597 -5.17 -17.36 7.29
CA ARG A 597 -6.40 -17.90 6.66
C ARG A 597 -6.20 -19.31 6.12
N GLU A 598 -5.03 -19.54 5.56
CA GLU A 598 -4.52 -20.80 5.03
C GLU A 598 -4.47 -21.90 6.08
N VAL A 599 -4.29 -21.55 7.36
CA VAL A 599 -4.27 -22.51 8.47
C VAL A 599 -5.66 -23.07 8.77
N PHE A 600 -6.73 -22.54 8.17
CA PHE A 600 -8.09 -23.07 8.35
C PHE A 600 -8.18 -24.55 7.99
N VAL A 601 -7.72 -24.94 6.80
CA VAL A 601 -7.82 -26.33 6.33
C VAL A 601 -6.96 -27.23 7.20
N GLY A 602 -5.71 -26.83 7.49
CA GLY A 602 -4.83 -27.58 8.38
C GLY A 602 -5.45 -27.76 9.77
N THR A 603 -6.03 -26.70 10.34
CA THR A 603 -6.73 -26.77 11.63
C THR A 603 -7.93 -27.70 11.57
N MET A 604 -8.78 -27.61 10.54
CA MET A 604 -9.93 -28.50 10.40
C MET A 604 -9.47 -29.95 10.23
N SER A 605 -8.40 -30.18 9.48
CA SER A 605 -7.82 -31.51 9.32
C SER A 605 -7.29 -32.07 10.65
N THR A 606 -6.65 -31.25 11.48
CA THR A 606 -6.25 -31.64 12.84
C THR A 606 -7.44 -31.85 13.76
N VAL A 607 -8.46 -30.98 13.70
CA VAL A 607 -9.69 -31.08 14.53
C VAL A 607 -10.48 -32.34 14.20
N TYR A 608 -10.58 -32.70 12.92
CA TYR A 608 -11.24 -33.91 12.46
C TYR A 608 -10.32 -35.14 12.40
N SER A 609 -9.07 -34.99 12.85
CA SER A 609 -8.05 -36.03 12.96
C SER A 609 -7.74 -36.80 11.69
N LEU A 610 -7.49 -36.04 10.62
CA LEU A 610 -7.17 -36.57 9.30
C LEU A 610 -5.70 -36.37 8.90
N GLY A 611 -4.86 -35.81 9.78
CA GLY A 611 -3.46 -35.47 9.47
C GLY A 611 -3.35 -34.16 8.68
N GLU A 612 -2.27 -33.96 7.92
CA GLU A 612 -2.21 -32.90 6.90
C GLU A 612 -2.99 -33.34 5.65
N VAL A 613 -3.89 -32.47 5.17
CA VAL A 613 -4.72 -32.70 3.99
C VAL A 613 -4.39 -31.64 2.95
N ASP A 614 -3.87 -32.08 1.81
CA ASP A 614 -3.77 -31.27 0.61
C ASP A 614 -5.14 -31.21 -0.10
N VAL A 615 -5.66 -29.99 -0.27
CA VAL A 615 -6.97 -29.76 -0.92
C VAL A 615 -6.86 -29.84 -2.45
N GLU A 616 -5.63 -29.82 -2.99
CA GLU A 616 -5.37 -30.03 -4.42
C GLU A 616 -5.34 -31.53 -4.79
N ASP A 617 -5.21 -32.42 -3.79
CA ASP A 617 -5.38 -33.87 -3.95
C ASP A 617 -6.85 -34.26 -3.71
N ASP A 618 -7.55 -34.63 -4.78
CA ASP A 618 -8.96 -35.04 -4.73
C ASP A 618 -9.21 -36.18 -3.72
N GLY A 619 -8.26 -37.11 -3.52
CA GLY A 619 -8.41 -38.23 -2.58
C GLY A 619 -8.25 -37.85 -1.11
N GLN A 620 -7.46 -36.82 -0.79
CA GLN A 620 -7.35 -36.30 0.58
C GLN A 620 -8.50 -35.36 0.92
N LYS A 621 -8.86 -34.49 -0.04
CA LYS A 621 -10.00 -33.59 0.06
C LYS A 621 -11.32 -34.34 0.31
N ASP A 622 -11.58 -35.43 -0.41
CA ASP A 622 -12.81 -36.21 -0.26
C ASP A 622 -12.92 -36.84 1.15
N ARG A 623 -11.81 -37.25 1.75
CA ARG A 623 -11.79 -37.77 3.13
C ARG A 623 -12.19 -36.70 4.14
N LEU A 624 -11.63 -35.49 4.01
CA LEU A 624 -12.02 -34.34 4.84
C LEU A 624 -13.49 -33.97 4.65
N LEU A 625 -13.94 -33.86 3.41
CA LEU A 625 -15.34 -33.53 3.10
C LEU A 625 -16.31 -34.56 3.68
N HIS A 626 -16.04 -35.85 3.53
CA HIS A 626 -16.89 -36.91 4.07
C HIS A 626 -16.97 -36.86 5.60
N ARG A 627 -15.84 -36.61 6.29
CA ARG A 627 -15.83 -36.49 7.75
C ARG A 627 -16.60 -35.26 8.22
N MET A 628 -16.44 -34.12 7.55
CA MET A 628 -17.17 -32.89 7.87
C MET A 628 -18.68 -33.02 7.57
N GLN A 629 -19.07 -33.70 6.49
CA GLN A 629 -20.47 -33.94 6.14
C GLN A 629 -21.21 -34.83 7.14
N THR A 630 -20.49 -35.75 7.79
CA THR A 630 -21.05 -36.69 8.78
C THR A 630 -21.04 -36.14 10.21
N GLU A 631 -20.46 -34.96 10.43
CA GLU A 631 -20.41 -34.30 11.73
C GLU A 631 -21.80 -33.79 12.16
N ILE A 632 -22.13 -33.99 13.44
CA ILE A 632 -23.39 -33.56 14.04
C ILE A 632 -23.09 -32.45 15.06
N ASN A 633 -23.80 -31.32 14.95
CA ASN A 633 -23.67 -30.25 15.92
C ASN A 633 -24.31 -30.68 17.26
N GLN A 634 -23.50 -30.71 18.32
CA GLN A 634 -23.91 -31.19 19.64
C GLN A 634 -25.04 -30.35 20.27
N ASN A 635 -25.15 -29.07 19.89
CA ASN A 635 -26.13 -28.14 20.44
C ASN A 635 -27.51 -28.28 19.76
N THR A 636 -27.53 -28.60 18.46
CA THR A 636 -28.77 -28.67 17.66
C THR A 636 -29.23 -30.09 17.34
N GLY A 637 -28.32 -31.07 17.35
CA GLY A 637 -28.59 -32.46 16.94
C GLY A 637 -28.76 -32.64 15.43
N GLU A 638 -28.51 -31.59 14.64
CA GLU A 638 -28.58 -31.58 13.18
C GLU A 638 -27.18 -31.70 12.55
N PRO A 639 -27.06 -31.99 11.24
CA PRO A 639 -25.77 -31.95 10.56
C PRO A 639 -25.07 -30.60 10.81
N ALA A 640 -23.82 -30.65 11.27
CA ALA A 640 -23.08 -29.46 11.65
C ALA A 640 -22.96 -28.47 10.47
N TYR A 641 -22.76 -29.00 9.27
CA TYR A 641 -22.62 -28.21 8.05
C TYR A 641 -23.81 -28.42 7.10
N ASN A 642 -24.94 -27.80 7.40
CA ASN A 642 -26.08 -27.73 6.48
C ASN A 642 -26.01 -26.49 5.57
N LEU A 643 -27.00 -26.31 4.68
CA LEU A 643 -27.06 -25.17 3.76
C LEU A 643 -27.02 -23.81 4.47
N ALA A 644 -27.77 -23.66 5.56
CA ALA A 644 -27.83 -22.42 6.32
C ALA A 644 -26.47 -22.11 6.97
N THR A 645 -25.86 -23.07 7.67
CA THR A 645 -24.56 -22.91 8.33
C THR A 645 -23.45 -22.68 7.31
N GLY A 646 -23.48 -23.39 6.18
CA GLY A 646 -22.52 -23.25 5.09
C GLY A 646 -22.52 -21.87 4.43
N VAL A 647 -23.70 -21.35 4.08
CA VAL A 647 -23.84 -20.00 3.51
C VAL A 647 -23.49 -18.93 4.54
N SER A 648 -23.88 -19.13 5.81
CA SER A 648 -23.48 -18.27 6.94
C SER A 648 -21.95 -18.17 7.04
N LEU A 649 -21.24 -19.30 7.04
CA LEU A 649 -19.77 -19.34 7.08
C LEU A 649 -19.14 -18.66 5.86
N LEU A 650 -19.63 -18.95 4.65
CA LEU A 650 -19.12 -18.33 3.42
C LEU A 650 -19.19 -16.81 3.48
N LEU A 651 -20.34 -16.26 3.89
CA LEU A 651 -20.53 -14.82 4.01
C LEU A 651 -19.72 -14.21 5.16
N PHE A 652 -19.55 -14.94 6.27
CA PHE A 652 -18.66 -14.54 7.34
C PHE A 652 -17.23 -14.38 6.82
N TYR A 653 -16.68 -15.40 6.15
CA TYR A 653 -15.32 -15.36 5.59
C TYR A 653 -15.15 -14.28 4.50
N ALA A 654 -16.22 -13.96 3.77
CA ALA A 654 -16.19 -12.92 2.75
C ALA A 654 -15.98 -11.51 3.32
N PHE A 655 -16.65 -11.18 4.42
CA PHE A 655 -16.63 -9.84 4.99
C PHE A 655 -15.70 -9.68 6.20
N ALA A 656 -15.36 -10.77 6.90
CA ALA A 656 -14.58 -10.68 8.13
C ALA A 656 -13.12 -10.31 7.88
N MET A 657 -12.57 -9.50 8.79
CA MET A 657 -11.15 -9.11 8.77
C MET A 657 -10.27 -10.20 9.42
N GLN A 658 -10.22 -11.38 8.81
CA GLN A 658 -9.50 -12.55 9.33
C GLN A 658 -8.05 -12.65 8.82
N CYS A 659 -7.24 -11.61 8.96
CA CYS A 659 -5.83 -11.71 8.60
C CYS A 659 -5.02 -10.77 9.48
N MET A 660 -4.34 -11.32 10.50
CA MET A 660 -3.56 -10.52 11.43
C MET A 660 -2.46 -9.71 10.72
N SER A 661 -1.82 -10.29 9.69
CA SER A 661 -0.85 -9.58 8.84
C SER A 661 -1.47 -8.35 8.15
N THR A 662 -2.75 -8.44 7.77
CA THR A 662 -3.50 -7.30 7.23
C THR A 662 -3.75 -6.24 8.30
N ILE A 663 -4.14 -6.63 9.52
CA ILE A 663 -4.33 -5.70 10.65
C ILE A 663 -3.01 -4.97 10.97
N ALA A 664 -1.91 -5.71 11.02
CA ALA A 664 -0.58 -5.18 11.29
C ALA A 664 -0.13 -4.17 10.23
N ILE A 665 -0.31 -4.48 8.94
CA ILE A 665 0.08 -3.57 7.87
C ILE A 665 -0.84 -2.34 7.80
N VAL A 666 -2.15 -2.47 8.04
CA VAL A 666 -3.05 -1.31 8.17
C VAL A 666 -2.57 -0.39 9.27
N LYS A 667 -2.26 -0.92 10.46
CA LYS A 667 -1.72 -0.12 11.58
C LYS A 667 -0.44 0.61 11.17
N ARG A 668 0.45 -0.07 10.44
CA ARG A 668 1.71 0.52 9.97
C ARG A 668 1.48 1.64 8.95
N GLU A 669 0.63 1.42 7.95
CA GLU A 669 0.39 2.40 6.88
C GLU A 669 -0.46 3.59 7.37
N THR A 670 -1.43 3.36 8.25
CA THR A 670 -2.24 4.44 8.84
C THR A 670 -1.58 5.11 10.05
N ASN A 671 -0.52 4.50 10.59
CA ASN A 671 0.16 4.88 11.84
C ASN A 671 -0.82 5.14 13.01
N SER A 672 -1.97 4.44 13.04
CA SER A 672 -3.06 4.72 13.97
C SER A 672 -3.87 3.47 14.33
N TRP A 673 -3.88 3.12 15.62
CA TRP A 673 -4.75 2.06 16.15
C TRP A 673 -6.24 2.40 16.03
N LYS A 674 -6.59 3.69 15.99
CA LYS A 674 -7.99 4.13 15.87
C LYS A 674 -8.61 3.58 14.58
N TRP A 675 -7.95 3.80 13.43
CA TRP A 675 -8.47 3.35 12.14
C TRP A 675 -8.42 1.83 12.00
N THR A 676 -7.36 1.19 12.49
CA THR A 676 -7.24 -0.27 12.49
C THR A 676 -8.39 -0.92 13.28
N LEU A 677 -8.67 -0.47 14.51
CA LEU A 677 -9.72 -1.05 15.34
C LEU A 677 -11.13 -0.74 14.79
N ILE A 678 -11.35 0.46 14.24
CA ILE A 678 -12.61 0.78 13.55
C ILE A 678 -12.82 -0.16 12.38
N GLN A 679 -11.79 -0.41 11.56
CA GLN A 679 -11.89 -1.32 10.42
C GLN A 679 -12.18 -2.75 10.86
N THR A 680 -11.38 -3.28 11.80
CA THR A 680 -11.56 -4.65 12.31
C THR A 680 -12.95 -4.82 12.91
N GLY A 681 -13.39 -3.89 13.77
CA GLY A 681 -14.72 -3.95 14.37
C GLY A 681 -15.85 -3.82 13.34
N PHE A 682 -15.73 -2.91 12.37
CA PHE A 682 -16.73 -2.73 11.31
C PHE A 682 -16.84 -3.95 10.41
N MET A 683 -15.71 -4.49 9.92
CA MET A 683 -15.71 -5.65 9.03
C MET A 683 -16.20 -6.91 9.72
N THR A 684 -15.72 -7.19 10.93
CA THR A 684 -16.18 -8.35 11.70
C THR A 684 -17.64 -8.20 12.14
N GLY A 685 -18.08 -7.00 12.52
CA GLY A 685 -19.48 -6.73 12.84
C GLY A 685 -20.39 -6.89 11.62
N LEU A 686 -19.98 -6.39 10.45
CA LEU A 686 -20.71 -6.59 9.19
C LEU A 686 -20.79 -8.08 8.83
N ALA A 687 -19.68 -8.81 8.94
CA ALA A 687 -19.64 -10.25 8.69
C ALA A 687 -20.59 -11.02 9.63
N TYR A 688 -20.59 -10.68 10.91
CA TYR A 688 -21.49 -11.27 11.90
C TYR A 688 -22.96 -11.03 11.54
N VAL A 689 -23.33 -9.78 11.24
CA VAL A 689 -24.72 -9.42 10.90
C VAL A 689 -25.17 -10.12 9.62
N VAL A 690 -24.34 -10.13 8.58
CA VAL A 690 -24.68 -10.78 7.30
C VAL A 690 -24.81 -12.30 7.48
N ALA A 691 -23.89 -12.93 8.19
CA ALA A 691 -23.94 -14.36 8.50
C ALA A 691 -25.19 -14.72 9.34
N PHE A 692 -25.48 -13.93 10.38
CA PHE A 692 -26.65 -14.11 11.25
C PHE A 692 -27.96 -14.06 10.45
N VAL A 693 -28.10 -13.04 9.59
CA VAL A 693 -29.26 -12.86 8.73
C VAL A 693 -29.39 -14.02 7.74
N ALA A 694 -28.29 -14.44 7.11
CA ALA A 694 -28.30 -15.55 6.17
C ALA A 694 -28.71 -16.88 6.84
N TYR A 695 -28.13 -17.19 8.01
CA TYR A 695 -28.48 -18.39 8.76
C TYR A 695 -29.97 -18.43 9.10
N HIS A 696 -30.52 -17.35 9.67
CA HIS A 696 -31.92 -17.31 10.08
C HIS A 696 -32.92 -17.29 8.92
N ILE A 697 -32.52 -16.84 7.74
CA ILE A 697 -33.37 -16.88 6.54
C ILE A 697 -33.39 -18.29 5.91
N LEU A 698 -32.29 -19.03 6.03
CA LEU A 698 -32.12 -20.33 5.38
C LEU A 698 -32.41 -21.54 6.29
N LYS A 699 -32.49 -21.32 7.60
CA LYS A 699 -32.76 -22.35 8.62
C LYS A 699 -34.17 -22.93 8.52
#